data_AF-A0A1R0H2T6-F1
#
_entry.id   AF-A0A1R0H2T6-F1
#
_cell.length_a   1.000
_cell.length_b   1.000
_cell.length_c   1.000
_cell.angle_alpha   90.00
_cell.angle_beta   90.00
_cell.angle_gamma   90.00
#
_symmetry.space_group_name_H-M   'P 1'
#
loop_
_entity.id
_entity.type
_entity.pdbx_description
1 polymer ?
#
loop_
_entity_poly.entity_id
_entity_poly.type
_entity_poly.pdbx_seq_one_letter_code
_entity_poly.pdbx_strand_id
1 'polypeptide(L)'
;MGLAQKESWFAWREKFGLVAIIFTLCLAVGFLTFGLQSVLCLNSVRVDNRGLDANDVIVAGYAYDASKFGHPGSALTGPDGASILGAPLRAGNMDLSLLFQNVNAKCKTVLTFSDSLKDASGNGIAAFPCLMVAKESKDTPKFDGEFSSCHNTASSRAALKRLNPRPISYKWEEVFNNTNWRIYNGAVLDFSRLAWTLSGVSLPDSVNSILESTLDNPDITLLMNSMMTANVGGCLQDLLAIGYVDTFSLGCITSNIILYVSLIVILGAVFSKFLMAIYFGWFMSRKLGFAKPETPEERLKRLDEIENWANINNHYGNEKIVPFYSVRPQGNSNRRSKFFLPTTSRYSQFLPGDEPGATTRPVMRASKHLKGMRSNRNLSTFIEGGVDDISDFYGSPKNESNQFPTEMKSPKGFLVGGDSPLNFDPLYTLLLVTCYSEGAHGIRTTLDSLASTEYPSKFKCLFVVCDGIIKGEGEDATTPDICLSMICDFVIPPDKVQEYSYVSIASGSKRHNKAKLYAGYYSPNSESPEIAKRSRTPMVLIVKCGTAAEVTEKKPGNRGKRDSQVILMSFLQRVMFDERMTKLEYEMFNSIWSVTGVTPDNFELVLMVDADTKVYPDSLTSMVSVMSRDHMVMGLCGETKIANKRDSYTTMMQVFEYYISHHLSKAFESVFGGVTCLPGCFSMYRIKAPKGHHGRHAAQEELAAVGRRPVLVYTLS
;
A
#
# COMPACT_ATOMS: atom_id res chain seq x y z
N MET A 1 -4.81 -0.20 -25.70
CA MET A 1 -3.90 0.29 -24.63
C MET A 1 -2.50 0.41 -25.22
N GLY A 2 -2.12 1.60 -25.68
CA GLY A 2 -0.79 1.87 -26.25
C GLY A 2 0.10 2.53 -25.22
N LEU A 3 0.94 1.75 -24.54
CA LEU A 3 2.02 2.27 -23.70
C LEU A 3 3.28 2.33 -24.56
N ALA A 4 3.68 3.52 -25.01
CA ALA A 4 4.76 3.71 -25.98
C ALA A 4 6.17 3.62 -25.39
N GLN A 5 6.32 3.71 -24.06
CA GLN A 5 7.61 3.71 -23.37
C GLN A 5 7.90 2.37 -22.68
N LYS A 6 9.13 1.89 -22.83
CA LYS A 6 9.62 0.61 -22.27
C LYS A 6 9.50 0.59 -20.74
N GLU A 7 9.72 1.72 -20.10
CA GLU A 7 9.62 1.91 -18.64
C GLU A 7 8.17 1.76 -18.14
N SER A 8 7.20 2.35 -18.85
CA SER A 8 5.77 2.21 -18.53
C SER A 8 5.28 0.77 -18.64
N TRP A 9 5.85 0.00 -19.56
CA TRP A 9 5.53 -1.42 -19.72
C TRP A 9 6.07 -2.28 -18.57
N PHE A 10 7.28 -2.00 -18.08
CA PHE A 10 7.83 -2.66 -16.90
C PHE A 10 7.01 -2.33 -15.64
N ALA A 11 6.68 -1.06 -15.42
CA ALA A 11 5.84 -0.64 -14.30
C ALA A 11 4.46 -1.31 -14.33
N TRP A 12 3.82 -1.37 -15.51
CA TRP A 12 2.53 -2.04 -15.66
C TRP A 12 2.60 -3.54 -15.35
N ARG A 13 3.64 -4.24 -15.82
CA ARG A 13 3.86 -5.66 -15.52
C ARG A 13 4.11 -5.93 -14.05
N GLU A 14 4.90 -5.08 -13.40
CA GLU A 14 5.16 -5.20 -11.96
C GLU A 14 3.88 -5.03 -11.14
N LYS A 15 3.07 -4.01 -11.46
CA LYS A 15 1.79 -3.78 -10.78
C LYS A 15 0.77 -4.89 -11.06
N PHE A 16 0.66 -5.36 -12.31
CA PHE A 16 -0.23 -6.48 -12.65
C PHE A 16 0.22 -7.78 -11.99
N GLY A 17 1.54 -8.03 -11.93
CA GLY A 17 2.11 -9.16 -11.20
C GLY A 17 1.76 -9.13 -9.71
N LEU A 18 1.85 -7.95 -9.09
CA LEU A 18 1.50 -7.76 -7.68
C LEU A 18 0.00 -8.04 -7.43
N VAL A 19 -0.88 -7.53 -8.30
CA VAL A 19 -2.33 -7.79 -8.23
C VAL A 19 -2.64 -9.28 -8.41
N ALA A 20 -1.99 -9.94 -9.37
CA ALA A 20 -2.18 -11.38 -9.60
C ALA A 20 -1.75 -12.20 -8.37
N ILE A 21 -0.59 -11.87 -7.77
CA ILE A 21 -0.13 -12.53 -6.54
C ILE A 21 -1.14 -12.34 -5.41
N ILE A 22 -1.63 -11.12 -5.18
CA ILE A 22 -2.65 -10.85 -4.16
C ILE A 22 -3.90 -11.70 -4.42
N PHE A 23 -4.39 -11.71 -5.66
CA PHE A 23 -5.59 -12.47 -6.02
C PHE A 23 -5.42 -13.97 -5.80
N THR A 24 -4.27 -14.54 -6.20
CA THR A 24 -3.95 -15.95 -5.95
C THR A 24 -3.86 -16.27 -4.47
N LEU A 25 -3.24 -15.40 -3.66
CA LEU A 25 -3.18 -15.56 -2.20
C LEU A 25 -4.57 -15.49 -1.56
N CYS A 26 -5.42 -14.56 -2.00
CA CYS A 26 -6.80 -14.46 -1.53
C CYS A 26 -7.62 -15.72 -1.87
N LEU A 27 -7.48 -16.26 -3.08
CA LEU A 27 -8.12 -17.51 -3.48
C LEU A 27 -7.61 -18.71 -2.66
N ALA A 28 -6.30 -18.77 -2.42
CA ALA A 28 -5.71 -19.83 -1.59
C ALA A 28 -6.25 -19.78 -0.15
N VAL A 29 -6.33 -18.58 0.44
CA VAL A 29 -6.94 -18.40 1.76
C VAL A 29 -8.42 -18.81 1.75
N GLY A 30 -9.19 -18.36 0.75
CA GLY A 30 -10.61 -18.73 0.62
C GLY A 30 -10.83 -20.24 0.46
N PHE A 31 -9.95 -20.92 -0.28
CA PHE A 31 -9.98 -22.38 -0.40
C PHE A 31 -9.63 -23.06 0.93
N LEU A 32 -8.60 -22.58 1.65
CA LEU A 32 -8.22 -23.12 2.95
C LEU A 32 -9.35 -22.97 3.99
N THR A 33 -10.10 -21.88 3.96
CA THR A 33 -11.18 -21.62 4.92
C THR A 33 -12.47 -22.38 4.61
N PHE A 34 -12.85 -22.48 3.33
CA PHE A 34 -14.17 -23.02 2.95
C PHE A 34 -14.12 -24.31 2.12
N GLY A 35 -13.07 -24.52 1.31
CA GLY A 35 -12.99 -25.64 0.36
C GLY A 35 -12.24 -26.86 0.89
N LEU A 36 -11.26 -26.66 1.78
CA LEU A 36 -10.36 -27.71 2.24
C LEU A 36 -11.09 -28.86 2.94
N GLN A 37 -12.10 -28.53 3.76
CA GLN A 37 -12.89 -29.51 4.49
C GLN A 37 -13.68 -30.41 3.52
N SER A 38 -14.30 -29.84 2.49
CA SER A 38 -15.06 -30.61 1.50
C SER A 38 -14.20 -31.56 0.66
N VAL A 39 -12.90 -31.24 0.48
CA VAL A 39 -11.97 -32.06 -0.31
C VAL A 39 -11.33 -33.16 0.52
N LEU A 40 -10.93 -32.86 1.77
CA LEU A 40 -10.23 -33.81 2.64
C LEU A 40 -11.18 -34.70 3.48
N CYS A 41 -12.37 -34.21 3.81
CA CYS A 41 -13.45 -35.02 4.37
C CYS A 41 -14.32 -35.62 3.27
N LEU A 42 -13.79 -36.60 2.55
CA LEU A 42 -14.65 -37.51 1.79
C LEU A 42 -15.43 -38.35 2.81
N ASN A 43 -16.69 -38.00 3.04
CA ASN A 43 -17.60 -38.77 3.89
C ASN A 43 -17.72 -40.20 3.33
N SER A 44 -16.94 -41.15 3.85
CA SER A 44 -17.35 -42.54 3.78
C SER A 44 -18.69 -42.61 4.49
N VAL A 45 -19.77 -42.93 3.76
CA VAL A 45 -21.15 -42.96 4.27
C VAL A 45 -21.25 -44.10 5.30
N ARG A 46 -20.76 -43.86 6.51
CA ARG A 46 -21.03 -44.69 7.67
C ARG A 46 -22.40 -44.29 8.19
N VAL A 47 -23.23 -45.27 8.51
CA VAL A 47 -24.56 -45.02 9.05
C VAL A 47 -24.48 -45.14 10.55
N ASP A 48 -24.90 -44.10 11.27
CA ASP A 48 -24.95 -44.14 12.73
C ASP A 48 -25.86 -45.29 13.18
N ASN A 49 -25.46 -46.00 14.23
CA ASN A 49 -26.21 -47.11 14.79
C ASN A 49 -27.68 -46.72 15.08
N ARG A 50 -27.95 -45.47 15.48
CA ARG A 50 -29.32 -45.00 15.78
C ARG A 50 -30.08 -44.47 14.56
N GLY A 51 -29.41 -44.28 13.43
CA GLY A 51 -29.94 -43.62 12.24
C GLY A 51 -30.18 -44.54 11.05
N LEU A 52 -30.48 -45.82 11.27
CA LEU A 52 -30.85 -46.75 10.19
C LEU A 52 -32.23 -46.41 9.61
N ASP A 53 -32.34 -46.48 8.28
CA ASP A 53 -33.60 -46.26 7.59
C ASP A 53 -34.53 -47.48 7.76
N ALA A 54 -35.85 -47.29 7.71
CA ALA A 54 -36.82 -48.39 7.84
C ALA A 54 -36.67 -49.51 6.78
N ASN A 55 -35.97 -49.22 5.68
CA ASN A 55 -35.71 -50.14 4.57
C ASN A 55 -34.37 -50.89 4.71
N ASP A 56 -33.57 -50.56 5.73
CA ASP A 56 -32.26 -51.15 5.91
C ASP A 56 -32.34 -52.53 6.55
N VAL A 57 -31.51 -53.45 6.05
CA VAL A 57 -31.27 -54.75 6.68
C VAL A 57 -29.81 -54.84 7.10
N ILE A 58 -29.54 -55.50 8.22
CA ILE A 58 -28.18 -55.59 8.79
C ILE A 58 -27.61 -56.97 8.50
N VAL A 59 -26.40 -57.03 7.94
CA VAL A 59 -25.65 -58.27 7.75
C VAL A 59 -24.18 -58.04 8.08
N ALA A 60 -23.67 -58.76 9.09
CA ALA A 60 -22.28 -58.76 9.54
C ALA A 60 -21.71 -57.35 9.79
N GLY A 61 -22.50 -56.48 10.43
CA GLY A 61 -22.12 -55.10 10.76
C GLY A 61 -22.22 -54.08 9.63
N TYR A 62 -22.84 -54.45 8.51
CA TYR A 62 -23.15 -53.54 7.41
C TYR A 62 -24.67 -53.41 7.23
N ALA A 63 -25.11 -52.18 6.97
CA ALA A 63 -26.47 -51.87 6.55
C ALA A 63 -26.57 -51.91 5.02
N TYR A 64 -27.63 -52.55 4.53
CA TYR A 64 -27.95 -52.64 3.11
C TYR A 64 -29.36 -52.12 2.89
N ASP A 65 -29.53 -51.21 1.92
CA ASP A 65 -30.85 -50.76 1.50
C ASP A 65 -31.53 -51.87 0.69
N ALA A 66 -32.55 -52.49 1.29
CA ALA A 66 -33.31 -53.57 0.67
C ALA A 66 -34.54 -53.08 -0.11
N SER A 67 -34.75 -51.76 -0.26
CA SER A 67 -35.93 -51.19 -0.92
C SER A 67 -36.12 -51.67 -2.37
N LYS A 68 -35.02 -51.89 -3.09
CA LYS A 68 -35.00 -52.34 -4.49
C LYS A 68 -34.59 -53.80 -4.65
N PHE A 69 -34.41 -54.53 -3.55
CA PHE A 69 -34.00 -55.92 -3.58
C PHE A 69 -35.22 -56.83 -3.76
N GLY A 70 -35.21 -57.65 -4.83
CA GLY A 70 -36.19 -58.72 -5.04
C GLY A 70 -35.59 -60.07 -4.60
N HIS A 71 -36.24 -60.75 -3.65
CA HIS A 71 -35.76 -62.03 -3.15
C HIS A 71 -36.22 -63.20 -4.06
N PRO A 72 -35.38 -64.24 -4.26
CA PRO A 72 -35.80 -65.46 -4.94
C PRO A 72 -37.04 -66.10 -4.31
N GLY A 73 -37.93 -66.67 -5.11
CA GLY A 73 -39.18 -67.24 -4.60
C GLY A 73 -38.94 -68.30 -3.51
N SER A 74 -39.63 -68.19 -2.37
CA SER A 74 -39.58 -69.18 -1.28
C SER A 74 -40.91 -69.23 -0.51
N ALA A 75 -41.14 -70.31 0.23
CA ALA A 75 -42.35 -70.44 1.06
C ALA A 75 -42.49 -69.31 2.10
N LEU A 76 -41.38 -68.71 2.52
CA LEU A 76 -41.32 -67.64 3.53
C LEU A 76 -41.33 -66.23 2.94
N THR A 77 -40.95 -66.06 1.68
CA THR A 77 -40.82 -64.73 1.04
C THR A 77 -41.85 -64.47 -0.06
N GLY A 78 -42.58 -65.51 -0.50
CA GLY A 78 -43.55 -65.42 -1.58
C GLY A 78 -42.93 -65.62 -2.97
N PRO A 79 -43.56 -65.09 -4.04
CA PRO A 79 -43.11 -65.29 -5.42
C PRO A 79 -41.73 -64.66 -5.70
N ASP A 80 -41.13 -65.04 -6.83
CA ASP A 80 -39.82 -64.52 -7.25
C ASP A 80 -39.86 -62.99 -7.42
N GLY A 81 -38.86 -62.30 -6.85
CA GLY A 81 -38.79 -60.84 -6.85
C GLY A 81 -39.60 -60.14 -5.76
N ALA A 82 -40.21 -60.87 -4.82
CA ALA A 82 -40.95 -60.27 -3.70
C ALA A 82 -40.05 -59.43 -2.78
N SER A 83 -40.61 -58.35 -2.23
CA SER A 83 -39.93 -57.50 -1.25
C SER A 83 -39.92 -58.18 0.11
N ILE A 84 -38.75 -58.18 0.76
CA ILE A 84 -38.56 -58.71 2.11
C ILE A 84 -38.99 -57.73 3.21
N LEU A 85 -39.30 -56.48 2.85
CA LEU A 85 -39.69 -55.43 3.81
C LEU A 85 -41.17 -55.53 4.24
N GLY A 86 -42.01 -56.17 3.41
CA GLY A 86 -43.43 -56.38 3.67
C GLY A 86 -43.74 -57.69 4.40
N ALA A 87 -45.02 -57.91 4.72
CA ALA A 87 -45.48 -59.21 5.20
C ALA A 87 -45.28 -60.28 4.10
N PRO A 88 -44.91 -61.52 4.46
CA PRO A 88 -44.87 -62.07 5.82
C PRO A 88 -43.54 -61.85 6.58
N LEU A 89 -42.47 -61.39 5.93
CA LEU A 89 -41.11 -61.41 6.50
C LEU A 89 -40.74 -60.16 7.34
N ARG A 90 -41.18 -58.97 6.93
CA ARG A 90 -40.94 -57.68 7.62
C ARG A 90 -39.48 -57.44 8.03
N ALA A 91 -38.53 -57.70 7.13
CA ALA A 91 -37.09 -57.68 7.42
C ALA A 91 -36.48 -56.30 7.72
N GLY A 92 -37.23 -55.21 7.56
CA GLY A 92 -36.73 -53.85 7.81
C GLY A 92 -36.25 -53.67 9.25
N ASN A 93 -35.08 -53.05 9.42
CA ASN A 93 -34.38 -52.84 10.70
C ASN A 93 -34.06 -54.13 11.49
N MET A 94 -34.09 -55.30 10.84
CA MET A 94 -33.69 -56.56 11.45
C MET A 94 -32.24 -56.93 11.12
N ASP A 95 -31.65 -57.74 11.99
CA ASP A 95 -30.33 -58.33 11.80
C ASP A 95 -30.46 -59.73 11.20
N LEU A 96 -29.99 -59.84 9.96
CA LEU A 96 -29.98 -61.04 9.14
C LEU A 96 -28.61 -61.73 9.18
N SER A 97 -27.68 -61.30 10.04
CA SER A 97 -26.34 -61.89 10.13
C SER A 97 -26.36 -63.39 10.40
N LEU A 98 -27.33 -63.89 11.17
CA LEU A 98 -27.48 -65.32 11.43
C LEU A 98 -27.99 -66.11 10.21
N LEU A 99 -28.51 -65.47 9.17
CA LEU A 99 -28.84 -66.13 7.90
C LEU A 99 -27.60 -66.26 7.00
N PHE A 100 -26.67 -65.30 7.05
CA PHE A 100 -25.50 -65.22 6.17
C PHE A 100 -24.19 -65.67 6.86
N GLN A 101 -24.24 -66.76 7.60
CA GLN A 101 -23.11 -67.24 8.39
C GLN A 101 -21.95 -67.72 7.51
N ASN A 102 -20.70 -67.48 7.96
CA ASN A 102 -19.49 -67.86 7.23
C ASN A 102 -18.58 -68.84 7.97
N VAL A 103 -19.18 -69.92 8.48
CA VAL A 103 -18.52 -70.90 9.34
C VAL A 103 -17.37 -71.67 8.67
N ASN A 104 -17.36 -71.77 7.34
CA ASN A 104 -16.36 -72.55 6.60
C ASN A 104 -15.22 -71.72 5.98
N ALA A 105 -15.19 -70.41 6.21
CA ALA A 105 -14.08 -69.55 5.78
C ALA A 105 -13.01 -69.46 6.89
N LYS A 106 -12.92 -68.33 7.59
CA LYS A 106 -11.94 -68.10 8.66
C LYS A 106 -12.15 -69.00 9.88
N CYS A 107 -13.38 -69.48 10.07
CA CYS A 107 -13.77 -70.31 11.21
C CYS A 107 -13.51 -71.81 11.02
N LYS A 108 -13.10 -72.28 9.83
CA LYS A 108 -13.01 -73.71 9.52
C LYS A 108 -12.08 -74.50 10.44
N THR A 109 -10.97 -73.90 10.86
CA THR A 109 -9.98 -74.52 11.78
C THR A 109 -10.19 -74.13 13.24
N VAL A 110 -11.20 -73.31 13.54
CA VAL A 110 -11.45 -72.75 14.87
C VAL A 110 -12.66 -73.41 15.52
N LEU A 111 -13.75 -73.60 14.76
CA LEU A 111 -14.95 -74.26 15.23
C LEU A 111 -14.87 -75.77 15.05
N THR A 112 -15.34 -76.51 16.05
CA THR A 112 -15.57 -77.95 15.94
C THR A 112 -17.06 -78.23 15.95
N PHE A 113 -17.50 -79.10 15.03
CA PHE A 113 -18.90 -79.47 14.84
C PHE A 113 -19.11 -80.95 15.22
N SER A 114 -20.24 -81.25 15.87
CA SER A 114 -20.75 -82.61 16.02
C SER A 114 -21.16 -83.20 14.67
N ASP A 115 -21.25 -84.53 14.57
CA ASP A 115 -21.53 -85.20 13.29
C ASP A 115 -22.92 -84.87 12.72
N SER A 116 -23.86 -84.41 13.56
CA SER A 116 -25.17 -83.89 13.18
C SER A 116 -25.14 -82.52 12.48
N LEU A 117 -24.03 -81.78 12.58
CA LEU A 117 -23.87 -80.41 12.05
C LEU A 117 -22.83 -80.33 10.93
N LYS A 118 -22.41 -81.49 10.38
CA LYS A 118 -21.50 -81.59 9.25
C LYS A 118 -22.23 -81.98 7.97
N ASP A 119 -21.84 -81.39 6.85
CA ASP A 119 -22.23 -81.86 5.53
C ASP A 119 -21.49 -83.15 5.14
N ALA A 120 -21.88 -83.76 4.01
CA ALA A 120 -21.23 -84.97 3.48
C ALA A 120 -19.74 -84.77 3.11
N SER A 121 -19.25 -83.52 3.09
CA SER A 121 -17.86 -83.14 2.82
C SER A 121 -17.09 -82.76 4.10
N GLY A 122 -17.70 -82.91 5.28
CA GLY A 122 -17.13 -82.58 6.58
C GLY A 122 -17.09 -81.09 6.93
N ASN A 123 -17.77 -80.21 6.17
CA ASN A 123 -17.89 -78.78 6.49
C ASN A 123 -19.06 -78.54 7.46
N GLY A 124 -18.95 -77.50 8.30
CA GLY A 124 -20.02 -77.11 9.22
C GLY A 124 -21.22 -76.53 8.47
N ILE A 125 -22.43 -76.94 8.83
CA ILE A 125 -23.67 -76.47 8.20
C ILE A 125 -24.01 -75.04 8.68
N ALA A 126 -24.05 -74.82 10.00
CA ALA A 126 -24.28 -73.54 10.64
C ALA A 126 -23.76 -73.56 12.09
N ALA A 127 -23.33 -72.40 12.61
CA ALA A 127 -22.91 -72.24 14.00
C ALA A 127 -24.04 -71.70 14.90
N PHE A 128 -24.94 -70.92 14.31
CA PHE A 128 -26.11 -70.32 14.97
C PHE A 128 -27.42 -70.75 14.28
N PRO A 129 -28.58 -70.60 14.94
CA PRO A 129 -29.89 -70.74 14.31
C PRO A 129 -30.04 -69.82 13.08
N CYS A 130 -30.53 -70.35 11.96
CA CYS A 130 -30.72 -69.55 10.73
C CYS A 130 -32.07 -68.82 10.74
N LEU A 131 -32.12 -67.71 11.49
CA LEU A 131 -33.29 -66.86 11.63
C LEU A 131 -32.89 -65.38 11.64
N MET A 132 -33.87 -64.50 11.45
CA MET A 132 -33.66 -63.05 11.62
C MET A 132 -33.88 -62.68 13.08
N VAL A 133 -33.05 -61.78 13.60
CA VAL A 133 -33.20 -61.27 14.97
C VAL A 133 -33.41 -59.76 14.97
N ALA A 134 -34.04 -59.24 16.02
CA ALA A 134 -33.99 -57.82 16.27
C ALA A 134 -32.54 -57.40 16.57
N LYS A 135 -32.15 -56.22 16.07
CA LYS A 135 -30.79 -55.67 16.12
C LYS A 135 -30.06 -55.77 17.47
N GLU A 136 -30.79 -55.62 18.57
CA GLU A 136 -30.26 -55.66 19.95
C GLU A 136 -30.98 -56.71 20.80
N SER A 137 -31.46 -57.79 20.17
CA SER A 137 -32.08 -58.88 20.93
C SER A 137 -31.07 -59.50 21.88
N LYS A 138 -31.48 -59.70 23.14
CA LYS A 138 -30.70 -60.41 24.16
C LYS A 138 -31.21 -61.84 24.37
N ASP A 139 -32.38 -62.14 23.82
CA ASP A 139 -33.04 -63.44 24.00
C ASP A 139 -32.42 -64.47 23.06
N THR A 140 -32.10 -65.64 23.60
CA THR A 140 -31.60 -66.76 22.81
C THR A 140 -32.64 -67.17 21.77
N PRO A 141 -32.31 -67.16 20.48
CA PRO A 141 -33.28 -67.51 19.45
C PRO A 141 -33.73 -68.97 19.54
N LYS A 142 -35.03 -69.22 19.43
CA LYS A 142 -35.58 -70.58 19.40
C LYS A 142 -35.31 -71.21 18.04
N PHE A 143 -34.69 -72.38 18.04
CA PHE A 143 -34.32 -73.11 16.83
C PHE A 143 -35.24 -74.32 16.64
N ASP A 144 -35.92 -74.37 15.48
CA ASP A 144 -36.90 -75.42 15.16
C ASP A 144 -36.28 -76.64 14.45
N GLY A 145 -34.94 -76.69 14.32
CA GLY A 145 -34.24 -77.83 13.71
C GLY A 145 -34.03 -77.75 12.19
N GLU A 146 -34.62 -76.77 11.51
CA GLU A 146 -34.48 -76.59 10.06
C GLU A 146 -33.39 -75.58 9.68
N PHE A 147 -32.52 -75.96 8.74
CA PHE A 147 -31.47 -75.12 8.15
C PHE A 147 -31.86 -74.55 6.77
N SER A 148 -33.11 -74.74 6.35
CA SER A 148 -33.65 -74.34 5.04
C SER A 148 -33.55 -72.82 4.79
N SER A 149 -33.53 -72.03 5.86
CA SER A 149 -33.42 -70.57 5.82
C SER A 149 -31.98 -70.03 5.74
N CYS A 150 -30.94 -70.86 5.82
CA CYS A 150 -29.56 -70.37 5.78
C CYS A 150 -29.12 -69.96 4.37
N HIS A 151 -28.51 -68.78 4.23
CA HIS A 151 -27.98 -68.23 2.97
C HIS A 151 -26.47 -68.50 2.81
N ASN A 152 -26.06 -69.74 3.07
CA ASN A 152 -24.65 -70.15 3.06
C ASN A 152 -24.10 -70.46 1.65
N THR A 153 -24.95 -70.46 0.62
CA THR A 153 -24.57 -70.76 -0.76
C THR A 153 -23.85 -69.59 -1.45
N ALA A 154 -23.06 -69.90 -2.49
CA ALA A 154 -22.35 -68.88 -3.26
C ALA A 154 -23.30 -67.91 -3.98
N SER A 155 -24.47 -68.38 -4.44
CA SER A 155 -25.49 -67.57 -5.10
C SER A 155 -26.10 -66.53 -4.18
N SER A 156 -26.47 -66.91 -2.95
CA SER A 156 -27.03 -65.98 -1.95
C SER A 156 -26.04 -64.89 -1.56
N ARG A 157 -24.76 -65.25 -1.42
CA ARG A 157 -23.69 -64.27 -1.13
C ARG A 157 -23.38 -63.36 -2.31
N ALA A 158 -23.46 -63.87 -3.53
CA ALA A 158 -23.34 -63.05 -4.73
C ALA A 158 -24.50 -62.05 -4.85
N ALA A 159 -25.72 -62.43 -4.42
CA ALA A 159 -26.87 -61.53 -4.38
C ALA A 159 -26.67 -60.40 -3.35
N LEU A 160 -26.19 -60.71 -2.13
CA LEU A 160 -25.87 -59.70 -1.12
C LEU A 160 -24.79 -58.72 -1.59
N LYS A 161 -23.73 -59.22 -2.25
CA LYS A 161 -22.65 -58.39 -2.81
C LYS A 161 -23.09 -57.40 -3.90
N ARG A 162 -24.28 -57.56 -4.49
CA ARG A 162 -24.83 -56.60 -5.46
C ARG A 162 -25.42 -55.36 -4.80
N LEU A 163 -25.73 -55.43 -3.51
CA LEU A 163 -26.19 -54.29 -2.72
C LEU A 163 -24.99 -53.49 -2.23
N ASN A 164 -25.16 -52.17 -2.10
CA ASN A 164 -24.08 -51.29 -1.64
C ASN A 164 -23.93 -51.39 -0.11
N PRO A 165 -22.82 -51.91 0.42
CA PRO A 165 -22.63 -52.04 1.86
C PRO A 165 -22.34 -50.69 2.51
N ARG A 166 -23.10 -50.32 3.53
CA ARG A 166 -22.82 -49.15 4.37
C ARG A 166 -22.40 -49.61 5.77
N PRO A 167 -21.14 -49.41 6.21
CA PRO A 167 -20.71 -49.84 7.53
C PRO A 167 -21.47 -49.07 8.62
N ILE A 168 -21.94 -49.79 9.64
CA ILE A 168 -22.64 -49.19 10.78
C ILE A 168 -21.58 -48.66 11.75
N SER A 169 -21.66 -47.38 12.11
CA SER A 169 -20.73 -46.76 13.07
C SER A 169 -21.30 -46.73 14.48
N TYR A 170 -20.48 -47.12 15.44
CA TYR A 170 -20.75 -47.03 16.88
C TYR A 170 -19.79 -46.04 17.53
N LYS A 171 -20.31 -45.20 18.43
CA LYS A 171 -19.45 -44.27 19.20
C LYS A 171 -18.68 -45.04 20.26
N TRP A 172 -17.47 -44.59 20.56
CA TRP A 172 -16.64 -45.18 21.63
C TRP A 172 -17.40 -45.30 22.95
N GLU A 173 -18.12 -44.24 23.36
CA GLU A 173 -18.93 -44.21 24.59
C GLU A 173 -19.98 -45.32 24.66
N GLU A 174 -20.59 -45.69 23.53
CA GLU A 174 -21.60 -46.75 23.48
C GLU A 174 -20.97 -48.13 23.70
N VAL A 175 -19.76 -48.34 23.18
CA VAL A 175 -19.02 -49.59 23.35
C VAL A 175 -18.51 -49.74 24.79
N PHE A 176 -18.00 -48.67 25.40
CA PHE A 176 -17.55 -48.70 26.79
C PHE A 176 -18.69 -48.97 27.79
N ASN A 177 -19.91 -48.52 27.49
CA ASN A 177 -21.06 -48.77 28.35
C ASN A 177 -21.58 -50.21 28.32
N ASN A 178 -21.19 -51.02 27.32
CA ASN A 178 -21.66 -52.40 27.19
C ASN A 178 -20.54 -53.41 27.50
N THR A 179 -20.66 -54.09 28.63
CA THR A 179 -19.67 -55.05 29.12
C THR A 179 -19.52 -56.30 28.24
N ASN A 180 -20.44 -56.56 27.31
CA ASN A 180 -20.39 -57.72 26.39
C ASN A 180 -19.83 -57.37 25.01
N TRP A 181 -19.61 -56.09 24.72
CA TRP A 181 -19.06 -55.67 23.43
C TRP A 181 -17.53 -55.58 23.52
N ARG A 182 -16.87 -56.03 22.45
CA ARG A 182 -15.41 -55.91 22.30
C ARG A 182 -15.09 -55.39 20.92
N ILE A 183 -13.92 -54.78 20.77
CA ILE A 183 -13.42 -54.25 19.51
C ILE A 183 -12.28 -55.12 19.04
N TYR A 184 -12.37 -55.60 17.80
CA TYR A 184 -11.29 -56.31 17.13
C TYR A 184 -11.08 -55.72 15.74
N ASN A 185 -9.88 -55.17 15.51
CA ASN A 185 -9.49 -54.53 14.25
C ASN A 185 -10.50 -53.47 13.77
N GLY A 186 -11.05 -52.70 14.71
CA GLY A 186 -12.06 -51.67 14.46
C GLY A 186 -13.50 -52.17 14.31
N ALA A 187 -13.74 -53.48 14.26
CA ALA A 187 -15.09 -54.07 14.27
C ALA A 187 -15.59 -54.22 15.72
N VAL A 188 -16.85 -53.85 15.96
CA VAL A 188 -17.55 -54.05 17.23
C VAL A 188 -18.19 -55.44 17.20
N LEU A 189 -17.80 -56.27 18.15
CA LEU A 189 -18.21 -57.67 18.29
C LEU A 189 -19.12 -57.82 19.52
N ASP A 190 -20.24 -58.50 19.34
CA ASP A 190 -21.16 -58.81 20.43
C ASP A 190 -20.94 -60.24 20.95
N PHE A 191 -20.24 -60.37 22.07
CA PHE A 191 -19.93 -61.67 22.67
C PHE A 191 -21.14 -62.32 23.32
N SER A 192 -22.24 -61.58 23.58
CA SER A 192 -23.47 -62.19 24.11
C SER A 192 -24.07 -63.22 23.14
N ARG A 193 -23.82 -63.06 21.82
CA ARG A 193 -24.26 -63.99 20.78
C ARG A 193 -23.59 -65.36 20.85
N LEU A 194 -22.46 -65.49 21.55
CA LEU A 194 -21.84 -66.81 21.77
C LEU A 194 -22.75 -67.76 22.55
N ALA A 195 -23.66 -67.24 23.39
CA ALA A 195 -24.66 -68.06 24.06
C ALA A 195 -25.73 -68.64 23.10
N TRP A 196 -25.78 -68.16 21.85
CA TRP A 196 -26.75 -68.60 20.84
C TRP A 196 -26.21 -69.72 19.94
N THR A 197 -24.99 -70.21 20.17
CA THR A 197 -24.42 -71.31 19.40
C THR A 197 -25.25 -72.58 19.54
N LEU A 198 -25.41 -73.33 18.45
CA LEU A 198 -26.16 -74.59 18.43
C LEU A 198 -25.48 -75.67 19.30
N SER A 199 -26.29 -76.55 19.91
CA SER A 199 -25.81 -77.70 20.66
C SER A 199 -25.06 -78.65 19.72
N GLY A 200 -23.73 -78.71 19.88
CA GLY A 200 -22.83 -79.47 18.99
C GLY A 200 -21.75 -78.61 18.31
N VAL A 201 -21.76 -77.29 18.50
CA VAL A 201 -20.67 -76.39 18.12
C VAL A 201 -19.82 -76.11 19.35
N SER A 202 -18.52 -76.39 19.30
CA SER A 202 -17.62 -76.02 20.40
C SER A 202 -16.50 -75.10 19.93
N LEU A 203 -16.26 -74.05 20.73
CA LEU A 203 -15.22 -73.05 20.55
C LEU A 203 -13.99 -73.44 21.39
N PRO A 204 -12.77 -73.00 21.01
CA PRO A 204 -11.58 -73.22 21.82
C PRO A 204 -11.69 -72.53 23.19
N ASP A 205 -11.23 -73.18 24.26
CA ASP A 205 -11.25 -72.65 25.64
C ASP A 205 -10.55 -71.29 25.77
N SER A 206 -9.60 -70.99 24.87
CA SER A 206 -8.92 -69.70 24.79
C SER A 206 -9.89 -68.52 24.62
N VAL A 207 -11.05 -68.70 23.98
CA VAL A 207 -12.03 -67.61 23.78
C VAL A 207 -12.66 -67.17 25.10
N ASN A 208 -12.98 -68.10 25.99
CA ASN A 208 -13.55 -67.80 27.30
C ASN A 208 -12.54 -67.04 28.18
N SER A 209 -11.26 -67.42 28.13
CA SER A 209 -10.19 -66.73 28.85
C SER A 209 -9.97 -65.29 28.38
N ILE A 210 -10.25 -64.98 27.10
CA ILE A 210 -10.16 -63.62 26.55
C ILE A 210 -11.28 -62.74 27.10
N LEU A 211 -12.48 -63.29 27.30
CA LEU A 211 -13.63 -62.56 27.85
C LEU A 211 -13.37 -62.10 29.30
N GLU A 212 -12.80 -62.99 30.11
CA GLU A 212 -12.48 -62.74 31.52
C GLU A 212 -11.30 -61.77 31.70
N SER A 213 -10.29 -61.83 30.82
CA SER A 213 -9.07 -61.02 30.92
C SER A 213 -9.18 -59.58 30.38
N THR A 214 -10.29 -59.23 29.71
CA THR A 214 -10.48 -57.94 29.01
C THR A 214 -11.64 -57.11 29.54
N LEU A 215 -11.99 -57.27 30.82
CA LEU A 215 -13.08 -56.54 31.47
C LEU A 215 -12.89 -55.00 31.47
N ASP A 216 -11.65 -54.53 31.57
CA ASP A 216 -11.33 -53.09 31.68
C ASP A 216 -11.06 -52.40 30.33
N ASN A 217 -10.72 -53.15 29.28
CA ASN A 217 -10.44 -52.60 27.95
C ASN A 217 -11.21 -53.37 26.87
N PRO A 218 -12.20 -52.73 26.21
CA PRO A 218 -13.00 -53.39 25.20
C PRO A 218 -12.20 -53.71 23.93
N ASP A 219 -11.06 -53.05 23.65
CA ASP A 219 -10.23 -53.35 22.48
C ASP A 219 -9.30 -54.55 22.73
N ILE A 220 -9.65 -55.68 22.10
CA ILE A 220 -8.93 -56.95 22.21
C ILE A 220 -7.96 -57.17 21.04
N THR A 221 -7.82 -56.21 20.13
CA THR A 221 -7.02 -56.35 18.89
C THR A 221 -5.57 -56.70 19.20
N LEU A 222 -4.93 -55.98 20.12
CA LEU A 222 -3.53 -56.21 20.48
C LEU A 222 -3.33 -57.56 21.18
N LEU A 223 -4.26 -57.93 22.06
CA LEU A 223 -4.23 -59.21 22.79
C LEU A 223 -4.39 -60.40 21.85
N MET A 224 -5.36 -60.35 20.94
CA MET A 224 -5.61 -61.44 19.99
C MET A 224 -4.48 -61.60 18.96
N ASN A 225 -3.84 -60.51 18.55
CA ASN A 225 -2.71 -60.57 17.62
C ASN A 225 -1.41 -61.08 18.29
N SER A 226 -1.23 -60.88 19.60
CA SER A 226 -0.04 -61.33 20.33
C SER A 226 -0.07 -62.83 20.67
N MET A 227 -1.25 -63.43 20.82
CA MET A 227 -1.43 -64.83 21.23
C MET A 227 -1.17 -65.89 20.13
N MET A 228 -0.64 -65.53 18.94
CA MET A 228 -0.52 -66.41 17.76
C MET A 228 -1.85 -67.09 17.33
N THR A 229 -2.99 -66.58 17.80
CA THR A 229 -4.36 -67.05 17.50
C THR A 229 -5.06 -66.15 16.49
N ALA A 230 -4.33 -65.57 15.53
CA ALA A 230 -4.86 -64.59 14.56
C ALA A 230 -6.10 -65.09 13.78
N ASN A 231 -6.22 -66.41 13.54
CA ASN A 231 -7.40 -66.99 12.90
C ASN A 231 -8.65 -66.99 13.80
N VAL A 232 -8.51 -66.94 15.12
CA VAL A 232 -9.64 -66.89 16.07
C VAL A 232 -10.31 -65.52 16.02
N GLY A 233 -9.54 -64.43 16.05
CA GLY A 233 -10.09 -63.06 15.96
C GLY A 233 -10.83 -62.83 14.65
N GLY A 234 -10.25 -63.29 13.53
CA GLY A 234 -10.91 -63.24 12.22
C GLY A 234 -12.21 -64.07 12.17
N CYS A 235 -12.25 -65.23 12.83
CA CYS A 235 -13.46 -66.03 12.95
C CYS A 235 -14.53 -65.33 13.80
N LEU A 236 -14.18 -64.80 14.97
CA LEU A 236 -15.10 -64.06 15.82
C LEU A 236 -15.65 -62.81 15.12
N GLN A 237 -14.84 -62.13 14.31
CA GLN A 237 -15.32 -61.02 13.49
C GLN A 237 -16.38 -61.46 12.47
N ASP A 238 -16.18 -62.57 11.77
CA ASP A 238 -17.16 -63.09 10.80
C ASP A 238 -18.47 -63.54 11.47
N LEU A 239 -18.45 -63.91 12.77
CA LEU A 239 -19.59 -64.44 13.51
C LEU A 239 -20.35 -63.38 14.34
N LEU A 240 -19.63 -62.47 14.98
CA LEU A 240 -20.15 -61.60 16.05
C LEU A 240 -20.20 -60.12 15.68
N ALA A 241 -19.72 -59.72 14.50
CA ALA A 241 -19.66 -58.31 14.12
C ALA A 241 -21.05 -57.68 13.99
N ILE A 242 -21.28 -56.61 14.75
CA ILE A 242 -22.50 -55.79 14.72
C ILE A 242 -22.27 -54.42 14.07
N GLY A 243 -21.01 -54.00 13.92
CA GLY A 243 -20.63 -52.78 13.21
C GLY A 243 -19.16 -52.45 13.40
N TYR A 244 -18.82 -51.17 13.25
CA TYR A 244 -17.46 -50.64 13.33
C TYR A 244 -17.43 -49.41 14.22
N VAL A 245 -16.29 -49.16 14.88
CA VAL A 245 -16.13 -47.98 15.72
C VAL A 245 -16.01 -46.72 14.86
N ASP A 246 -16.63 -45.63 15.30
CA ASP A 246 -16.53 -44.34 14.63
C ASP A 246 -15.08 -43.82 14.67
N THR A 247 -14.55 -43.49 13.50
CA THR A 247 -13.17 -43.03 13.33
C THR A 247 -13.18 -41.90 12.31
N PHE A 248 -12.71 -40.72 12.73
CA PHE A 248 -12.45 -39.63 11.78
C PHE A 248 -11.33 -40.05 10.81
N SER A 249 -11.47 -39.71 9.54
CA SER A 249 -10.36 -39.85 8.61
C SER A 249 -9.24 -38.88 9.02
N LEU A 250 -7.98 -39.28 8.78
CA LEU A 250 -6.83 -38.39 8.99
C LEU A 250 -7.03 -37.06 8.24
N GLY A 251 -7.63 -37.10 7.05
CA GLY A 251 -7.99 -35.91 6.26
C GLY A 251 -8.93 -34.96 6.99
N CYS A 252 -9.95 -35.47 7.69
CA CYS A 252 -10.86 -34.66 8.48
C CYS A 252 -10.20 -34.01 9.69
N ILE A 253 -9.38 -34.76 10.42
CA ILE A 253 -8.65 -34.23 11.58
C ILE A 253 -7.71 -33.10 11.13
N THR A 254 -6.93 -33.33 10.07
CA THR A 254 -6.02 -32.33 9.52
C THR A 254 -6.76 -31.08 9.04
N SER A 255 -7.90 -31.23 8.36
CA SER A 255 -8.69 -30.09 7.91
C SER A 255 -9.21 -29.24 9.07
N ASN A 256 -9.71 -29.86 10.14
CA ASN A 256 -10.22 -29.13 11.31
C ASN A 256 -9.10 -28.33 12.00
N ILE A 257 -7.92 -28.92 12.15
CA ILE A 257 -6.75 -28.23 12.73
C ILE A 257 -6.39 -27.02 11.89
N ILE A 258 -6.28 -27.17 10.57
CA ILE A 258 -5.95 -26.06 9.66
C ILE A 258 -7.00 -24.94 9.76
N LEU A 259 -8.28 -25.29 9.83
CA LEU A 259 -9.37 -24.32 9.94
C LEU A 259 -9.24 -23.49 11.24
N TYR A 260 -9.09 -24.14 12.40
CA TYR A 260 -8.95 -23.41 13.67
C TYR A 260 -7.71 -22.52 13.71
N VAL A 261 -6.57 -23.01 13.22
CA VAL A 261 -5.34 -22.20 13.14
C VAL A 261 -5.56 -20.98 12.24
N SER A 262 -6.18 -21.15 11.07
CA SER A 262 -6.47 -20.04 10.16
C SER A 262 -7.42 -19.01 10.78
N LEU A 263 -8.45 -19.46 11.51
CA LEU A 263 -9.42 -18.60 12.19
C LEU A 263 -8.75 -17.72 13.25
N ILE A 264 -7.87 -18.30 14.06
CA ILE A 264 -7.12 -17.56 15.10
C ILE A 264 -6.25 -16.48 14.46
N VAL A 265 -5.55 -16.80 13.37
CA VAL A 265 -4.68 -15.83 12.68
C VAL A 265 -5.50 -14.68 12.09
N ILE A 266 -6.61 -14.99 11.42
CA ILE A 266 -7.47 -13.96 10.80
C ILE A 266 -8.08 -13.05 11.88
N LEU A 267 -8.68 -13.63 12.93
CA LEU A 267 -9.25 -12.86 14.02
C LEU A 267 -8.18 -12.04 14.75
N GLY A 268 -7.00 -12.60 14.97
CA GLY A 268 -5.87 -11.89 15.58
C GLY A 268 -5.47 -10.63 14.81
N ALA A 269 -5.40 -10.71 13.47
CA ALA A 269 -5.10 -9.56 12.62
C ALA A 269 -6.22 -8.50 12.60
N VAL A 270 -7.48 -8.91 12.69
CA VAL A 270 -8.62 -7.98 12.77
C VAL A 270 -8.65 -7.27 14.13
N PHE A 271 -8.49 -8.01 15.22
CA PHE A 271 -8.48 -7.45 16.57
C PHE A 271 -7.26 -6.54 16.80
N SER A 272 -6.09 -6.87 16.26
CA SER A 272 -4.93 -5.99 16.39
C SER A 272 -5.19 -4.61 15.75
N LYS A 273 -5.79 -4.59 14.55
CA LYS A 273 -6.17 -3.34 13.87
C LYS A 273 -7.22 -2.56 14.66
N PHE A 274 -8.22 -3.25 15.19
CA PHE A 274 -9.26 -2.63 16.01
C PHE A 274 -8.70 -2.00 17.29
N LEU A 275 -7.86 -2.73 18.02
CA LEU A 275 -7.22 -2.23 19.24
C LEU A 275 -6.27 -1.06 18.96
N MET A 276 -5.51 -1.12 17.86
CA MET A 276 -4.68 0.00 17.39
C MET A 276 -5.52 1.25 17.08
N ALA A 277 -6.68 1.08 16.45
CA ALA A 277 -7.58 2.20 16.16
C ALA A 277 -8.16 2.83 17.44
N ILE A 278 -8.55 2.03 18.43
CA ILE A 278 -9.00 2.54 19.74
C ILE A 278 -7.88 3.30 20.44
N TYR A 279 -6.67 2.73 20.47
CA TYR A 279 -5.51 3.37 21.06
C TYR A 279 -5.22 4.72 20.40
N PHE A 280 -5.24 4.76 19.06
CA PHE A 280 -5.03 5.98 18.31
C PHE A 280 -6.09 7.04 18.64
N GLY A 281 -7.38 6.65 18.59
CA GLY A 281 -8.50 7.56 18.81
C GLY A 281 -8.53 8.18 20.21
N TRP A 282 -8.27 7.38 21.25
CA TRP A 282 -8.39 7.85 22.65
C TRP A 282 -7.12 8.52 23.18
N PHE A 283 -5.93 8.08 22.76
CA PHE A 283 -4.66 8.51 23.36
C PHE A 283 -3.76 9.33 22.44
N MET A 284 -3.68 8.99 21.15
CA MET A 284 -2.73 9.64 20.22
C MET A 284 -3.31 10.84 19.50
N SER A 285 -4.60 10.80 19.16
CA SER A 285 -5.27 11.86 18.38
C SER A 285 -5.10 13.25 19.01
N ARG A 286 -5.06 13.33 20.34
CA ARG A 286 -4.91 14.58 21.12
C ARG A 286 -3.49 15.17 21.09
N LYS A 287 -2.48 14.40 20.69
CA LYS A 287 -1.06 14.83 20.62
C LYS A 287 -0.62 15.28 19.23
N LEU A 288 -1.44 15.05 18.21
CA LEU A 288 -1.18 15.52 16.84
C LEU A 288 -1.57 17.00 16.75
N GLY A 289 -0.63 17.83 16.31
CA GLY A 289 -0.67 19.29 16.47
C GLY A 289 -1.89 19.96 15.85
N PHE A 290 -2.79 20.45 16.69
CA PHE A 290 -3.88 21.33 16.27
C PHE A 290 -3.50 22.78 16.60
N ALA A 291 -3.43 23.64 15.58
CA ALA A 291 -3.15 25.06 15.75
C ALA A 291 -4.35 25.84 16.30
N LYS A 292 -5.58 25.32 16.11
CA LYS A 292 -6.85 25.83 16.65
C LYS A 292 -7.69 24.65 17.22
N PRO A 293 -8.34 24.81 18.38
CA PRO A 293 -9.33 23.84 18.85
C PRO A 293 -10.59 23.96 17.97
N GLU A 294 -10.71 23.09 16.98
CA GLU A 294 -11.88 23.00 16.10
C GLU A 294 -12.83 21.91 16.61
N THR A 295 -14.13 22.17 16.54
CA THR A 295 -15.15 21.13 16.76
C THR A 295 -15.17 20.15 15.57
N PRO A 296 -15.66 18.91 15.75
CA PRO A 296 -15.77 17.95 14.64
C PRO A 296 -16.58 18.47 13.45
N GLU A 297 -17.63 19.27 13.71
CA GLU A 297 -18.48 19.87 12.68
C GLU A 297 -17.74 20.95 11.88
N GLU A 298 -17.01 21.84 12.57
CA GLU A 298 -16.17 22.86 11.93
C GLU A 298 -15.08 22.22 11.07
N ARG A 299 -14.46 21.14 11.55
CA ARG A 299 -13.46 20.39 10.78
C ARG A 299 -14.06 19.81 9.50
N LEU A 300 -15.24 19.20 9.59
CA LEU A 300 -15.90 18.62 8.41
C LEU A 300 -16.23 19.72 7.38
N LYS A 301 -16.77 20.85 7.85
CA LYS A 301 -17.06 22.01 7.00
C LYS A 301 -15.80 22.57 6.32
N ARG A 302 -14.70 22.71 7.07
CA ARG A 302 -13.40 23.13 6.52
C ARG A 302 -12.88 22.16 5.45
N LEU A 303 -12.99 20.85 5.69
CA LEU A 303 -12.60 19.83 4.70
C LEU A 303 -13.45 19.92 3.43
N ASP A 304 -14.75 20.16 3.55
CA ASP A 304 -15.65 20.38 2.42
C ASP A 304 -15.30 21.68 1.65
N GLU A 305 -14.94 22.76 2.35
CA GLU A 305 -14.47 24.01 1.73
C GLU A 305 -13.17 23.80 0.94
N ILE A 306 -12.20 23.08 1.52
CA ILE A 306 -10.95 22.71 0.84
C ILE A 306 -11.23 21.84 -0.38
N GLU A 307 -12.12 20.86 -0.26
CA GLU A 307 -12.48 19.97 -1.36
C GLU A 307 -13.19 20.73 -2.48
N ASN A 308 -14.11 21.64 -2.16
CA ASN A 308 -14.76 22.50 -3.12
C ASN A 308 -13.75 23.42 -3.82
N TRP A 309 -12.82 24.03 -3.07
CA TRP A 309 -11.76 24.87 -3.63
C TRP A 309 -10.78 24.10 -4.53
N ALA A 310 -10.48 22.85 -4.18
CA ALA A 310 -9.64 21.97 -4.99
C ALA A 310 -10.33 21.56 -6.29
N ASN A 311 -11.66 21.39 -6.26
CA ASN A 311 -12.47 21.05 -7.43
C ASN A 311 -12.76 22.26 -8.35
N ILE A 312 -12.50 23.50 -7.91
CA ILE A 312 -12.55 24.67 -8.79
C ILE A 312 -11.44 24.47 -9.84
N ASN A 313 -11.86 24.11 -11.04
CA ASN A 313 -11.00 23.67 -12.14
C ASN A 313 -10.30 24.85 -12.82
N ASN A 314 -9.45 25.54 -12.06
CA ASN A 314 -8.61 26.63 -12.54
C ASN A 314 -7.23 26.14 -13.01
N HIS A 315 -7.10 24.85 -13.30
CA HIS A 315 -5.85 24.17 -13.72
C HIS A 315 -5.69 23.99 -15.23
N TYR A 316 -6.68 24.42 -16.02
CA TYR A 316 -6.71 24.21 -17.48
C TYR A 316 -6.97 25.50 -18.29
N GLY A 317 -6.59 26.67 -17.76
CA GLY A 317 -6.67 27.93 -18.48
C GLY A 317 -5.51 28.09 -19.47
N ASN A 318 -5.81 28.29 -20.76
CA ASN A 318 -4.78 28.63 -21.75
C ASN A 318 -4.45 30.12 -21.69
N GLU A 319 -3.51 30.51 -20.84
CA GLU A 319 -2.91 31.83 -20.93
C GLU A 319 -1.86 31.85 -22.06
N LYS A 320 -2.10 32.65 -23.10
CA LYS A 320 -1.07 32.92 -24.12
C LYS A 320 -0.08 33.95 -23.58
N ILE A 321 1.02 33.48 -23.00
CA ILE A 321 2.11 34.36 -22.59
C ILE A 321 2.92 34.76 -23.82
N VAL A 322 2.99 36.07 -24.09
CA VAL A 322 3.94 36.65 -25.05
C VAL A 322 5.12 37.19 -24.23
N PRO A 323 6.32 36.57 -24.32
CA PRO A 323 7.46 37.01 -23.53
C PRO A 323 7.93 38.39 -24.01
N PHE A 324 7.94 39.38 -23.11
CA PHE A 324 8.50 40.71 -23.38
C PHE A 324 10.04 40.71 -23.41
N TYR A 325 10.66 39.81 -22.65
CA TYR A 325 12.11 39.65 -22.53
C TYR A 325 12.47 38.20 -22.80
N SER A 326 13.65 37.95 -23.37
CA SER A 326 14.19 36.59 -23.54
C SER A 326 15.50 36.43 -22.79
N VAL A 327 15.66 35.29 -22.13
CA VAL A 327 16.88 34.92 -21.40
C VAL A 327 18.02 34.54 -22.37
N ARG A 328 17.69 34.07 -23.58
CA ARG A 328 18.67 33.83 -24.63
C ARG A 328 19.11 35.16 -25.24
N PRO A 329 20.41 35.33 -25.56
CA PRO A 329 20.82 36.47 -26.37
C PRO A 329 20.08 36.41 -27.71
N GLN A 330 19.48 37.53 -28.13
CA GLN A 330 18.92 37.67 -29.48
C GLN A 330 20.06 37.42 -30.48
N GLY A 331 20.11 36.21 -31.03
CA GLY A 331 20.97 35.89 -32.15
C GLY A 331 20.54 36.78 -33.31
N ASN A 332 21.49 37.56 -33.82
CA ASN A 332 21.31 38.42 -34.98
C ASN A 332 20.62 37.60 -36.09
N SER A 333 19.40 37.99 -36.45
CA SER A 333 18.53 37.28 -37.37
C SER A 333 19.07 37.40 -38.80
N ASN A 334 20.06 36.59 -39.16
CA ASN A 334 20.54 36.52 -40.55
C ASN A 334 20.33 35.13 -41.15
N ARG A 335 19.25 35.07 -41.93
CA ARG A 335 19.03 34.31 -43.17
C ARG A 335 19.37 32.81 -43.16
N ARG A 336 18.28 32.03 -43.18
CA ARG A 336 18.21 30.72 -43.83
C ARG A 336 19.05 30.70 -45.12
N SER A 337 20.03 29.82 -45.18
CA SER A 337 20.41 29.18 -46.44
C SER A 337 20.42 27.67 -46.22
N LYS A 338 19.69 26.97 -47.07
CA LYS A 338 19.69 25.51 -47.15
C LYS A 338 21.04 25.10 -47.73
N PHE A 339 21.82 24.29 -47.03
CA PHE A 339 22.81 23.44 -47.67
C PHE A 339 22.70 22.02 -47.14
N PHE A 340 22.67 21.12 -48.12
CA PHE A 340 22.46 19.69 -48.04
C PHE A 340 23.86 19.07 -48.15
N LEU A 341 24.29 18.37 -47.09
CA LEU A 341 25.32 17.30 -47.01
C LEU A 341 26.15 17.41 -45.71
N PRO A 342 26.36 16.29 -44.98
CA PRO A 342 27.18 16.27 -43.77
C PRO A 342 28.65 16.08 -44.11
N THR A 343 29.51 17.04 -43.74
CA THR A 343 30.97 16.86 -43.76
C THR A 343 31.47 16.59 -42.35
N THR A 344 31.34 15.35 -41.87
CA THR A 344 32.17 14.88 -40.75
C THR A 344 33.37 14.14 -41.31
N SER A 345 34.59 14.54 -40.92
CA SER A 345 35.71 13.61 -40.77
C SER A 345 36.03 13.48 -39.29
N ARG A 346 35.89 12.25 -38.77
CA ARG A 346 36.55 11.80 -37.54
C ARG A 346 38.06 11.84 -37.79
N TYR A 347 38.82 12.28 -36.78
CA TYR A 347 40.28 12.54 -36.75
C TYR A 347 40.70 13.98 -37.04
N SER A 348 40.84 14.76 -35.97
CA SER A 348 41.96 15.69 -35.79
C SER A 348 42.24 15.83 -34.29
N GLN A 349 43.43 15.43 -33.89
CA GLN A 349 43.95 15.48 -32.53
C GLN A 349 44.14 16.94 -32.08
N PHE A 350 43.81 17.25 -30.83
CA PHE A 350 44.17 18.52 -30.20
C PHE A 350 45.66 18.49 -29.85
N LEU A 351 46.41 19.51 -30.29
CA LEU A 351 47.70 19.87 -29.70
C LEU A 351 47.48 20.91 -28.59
N PRO A 352 48.30 20.92 -27.52
CA PRO A 352 48.15 21.89 -26.43
C PRO A 352 48.72 23.26 -26.84
N GLY A 353 47.93 24.33 -26.73
CA GLY A 353 48.48 25.70 -26.76
C GLY A 353 47.69 26.81 -27.46
N ASP A 354 46.58 26.55 -28.15
CA ASP A 354 45.89 27.61 -28.90
C ASP A 354 44.82 28.35 -28.07
N GLU A 355 45.12 29.60 -27.70
CA GLU A 355 44.15 30.57 -27.17
C GLU A 355 43.34 31.21 -28.31
N PRO A 356 42.00 31.24 -28.24
CA PRO A 356 41.18 31.90 -29.26
C PRO A 356 40.90 33.37 -28.89
N GLY A 357 41.50 34.32 -29.61
CA GLY A 357 41.03 35.71 -29.57
C GLY A 357 41.98 36.77 -30.11
N ALA A 358 42.12 36.89 -31.44
CA ALA A 358 42.51 38.15 -32.08
C ALA A 358 42.35 38.09 -33.60
N THR A 359 41.28 38.66 -34.13
CA THR A 359 41.33 39.22 -35.49
C THR A 359 40.55 40.53 -35.55
N THR A 360 41.30 41.61 -35.47
CA THR A 360 40.96 42.95 -35.94
C THR A 360 40.87 42.94 -37.47
N ARG A 361 39.79 43.49 -38.05
CA ARG A 361 39.76 43.93 -39.45
C ARG A 361 38.85 45.16 -39.64
N PRO A 362 39.14 46.00 -40.66
CA PRO A 362 39.06 47.45 -40.54
C PRO A 362 37.73 48.05 -41.02
N VAL A 363 37.49 49.26 -40.53
CA VAL A 363 36.41 50.18 -40.93
C VAL A 363 36.60 50.63 -42.37
N MET A 364 35.62 50.34 -43.24
CA MET A 364 35.40 51.12 -44.46
C MET A 364 34.28 52.13 -44.24
N ARG A 365 34.63 53.41 -44.36
CA ARG A 365 33.71 54.53 -44.52
C ARG A 365 32.99 54.45 -45.86
N ALA A 366 31.67 54.61 -45.85
CA ALA A 366 30.94 55.21 -46.96
C ALA A 366 29.87 56.14 -46.37
N SER A 367 30.07 57.45 -46.59
CA SER A 367 29.07 58.48 -46.34
C SER A 367 28.03 58.47 -47.45
N LYS A 368 26.79 58.84 -47.13
CA LYS A 368 25.88 59.58 -48.02
C LYS A 368 24.68 60.15 -47.26
N HIS A 369 24.77 61.46 -47.03
CA HIS A 369 23.75 62.50 -47.21
C HIS A 369 22.28 62.32 -46.75
N LEU A 370 22.00 63.01 -45.64
CA LEU A 370 20.98 64.05 -45.37
C LEU A 370 19.86 64.34 -46.41
N LYS A 371 18.60 64.28 -45.93
CA LYS A 371 17.41 65.17 -46.12
C LYS A 371 16.36 64.63 -45.11
N GLY A 372 15.75 65.34 -44.17
CA GLY A 372 15.40 66.75 -44.03
C GLY A 372 13.86 66.87 -44.07
N MET A 373 13.17 66.94 -42.91
CA MET A 373 12.11 67.93 -42.60
C MET A 373 11.40 67.67 -41.26
N ARG A 374 11.08 68.79 -40.61
CA ARG A 374 10.60 69.03 -39.24
C ARG A 374 9.07 69.15 -39.17
N SER A 375 8.58 69.19 -37.91
CA SER A 375 7.47 70.01 -37.35
C SER A 375 6.22 69.18 -36.96
N ASN A 376 5.57 69.32 -35.79
CA ASN A 376 5.59 70.36 -34.74
C ASN A 376 4.91 69.89 -33.42
N ARG A 377 5.46 70.35 -32.27
CA ARG A 377 4.82 70.93 -31.04
C ARG A 377 3.85 70.08 -30.18
N ASN A 378 3.79 70.16 -28.83
CA ASN A 378 4.03 71.22 -27.79
C ASN A 378 4.78 70.59 -26.58
N LEU A 379 5.73 71.18 -25.82
CA LEU A 379 5.98 72.46 -25.12
C LEU A 379 5.19 72.71 -23.81
N SER A 380 5.91 72.64 -22.67
CA SER A 380 5.95 73.61 -21.54
C SER A 380 7.09 73.20 -20.56
N THR A 381 8.27 73.84 -20.54
CA THR A 381 8.73 74.92 -19.58
C THR A 381 8.67 74.49 -18.10
N PHE A 382 9.74 74.48 -17.29
CA PHE A 382 10.74 75.51 -16.88
C PHE A 382 12.10 74.82 -16.51
N ILE A 383 13.29 75.22 -17.00
CA ILE A 383 14.23 76.30 -16.60
C ILE A 383 15.06 76.03 -15.30
N GLU A 384 16.38 75.90 -15.53
CA GLU A 384 17.62 76.24 -14.75
C GLU A 384 17.81 75.72 -13.29
N GLY A 385 18.99 75.30 -12.84
CA GLY A 385 20.36 75.27 -13.40
C GLY A 385 21.35 74.58 -12.42
N GLY A 386 22.64 74.47 -12.82
CA GLY A 386 23.76 73.73 -12.18
C GLY A 386 24.05 74.07 -10.71
N VAL A 387 25.00 73.45 -9.98
CA VAL A 387 26.37 73.00 -10.31
C VAL A 387 26.81 71.96 -9.24
N ASP A 388 27.80 71.15 -9.60
CA ASP A 388 28.61 70.22 -8.79
C ASP A 388 29.00 70.72 -7.38
N ASP A 389 29.09 69.83 -6.37
CA ASP A 389 30.41 69.43 -5.85
C ASP A 389 30.39 68.25 -4.86
N ILE A 390 31.48 67.50 -4.94
CA ILE A 390 31.86 66.33 -4.13
C ILE A 390 32.73 66.82 -2.98
N SER A 391 32.19 66.88 -1.77
CA SER A 391 32.97 66.88 -0.52
C SER A 391 32.04 66.78 0.68
N ASP A 392 31.93 65.60 1.28
CA ASP A 392 31.77 65.42 2.73
C ASP A 392 32.00 63.94 3.10
N PHE A 393 33.03 63.38 2.48
CA PHE A 393 33.68 62.15 2.87
C PHE A 393 34.66 62.52 4.00
N TYR A 394 34.36 62.10 5.23
CA TYR A 394 35.09 62.26 6.50
C TYR A 394 34.72 63.44 7.43
N GLY A 395 33.84 63.13 8.39
CA GLY A 395 33.67 63.90 9.63
C GLY A 395 32.84 63.17 10.68
N SER A 396 33.45 62.29 11.48
CA SER A 396 32.98 62.02 12.86
C SER A 396 33.46 63.18 13.74
N PRO A 397 32.74 63.63 14.81
CA PRO A 397 32.38 62.75 15.92
C PRO A 397 31.22 63.18 16.88
N LYS A 398 31.00 62.33 17.91
CA LYS A 398 30.55 62.59 19.30
C LYS A 398 29.08 62.36 19.71
N ASN A 399 28.98 61.53 20.75
CA ASN A 399 27.85 61.31 21.66
C ASN A 399 27.32 62.61 22.26
N GLU A 400 26.03 62.86 22.13
CA GLU A 400 25.22 63.46 23.18
C GLU A 400 23.87 62.74 23.28
N SER A 401 23.57 62.31 24.50
CA SER A 401 22.27 61.81 24.93
C SER A 401 21.21 62.92 24.83
N ASN A 402 20.10 62.68 24.16
CA ASN A 402 18.80 63.28 24.51
C ASN A 402 17.64 62.50 23.88
N GLN A 403 16.69 62.12 24.75
CA GLN A 403 15.37 61.60 24.43
C GLN A 403 14.60 62.56 23.54
N PHE A 404 13.96 62.07 22.49
CA PHE A 404 12.94 62.81 21.72
C PHE A 404 12.04 61.84 20.92
N PRO A 405 10.84 62.27 20.51
CA PRO A 405 9.59 61.80 21.08
C PRO A 405 8.80 60.86 20.16
N THR A 406 7.87 60.16 20.80
CA THR A 406 6.79 59.38 20.19
C THR A 406 5.93 60.24 19.25
N GLU A 407 5.54 59.62 18.14
CA GLU A 407 4.59 60.08 17.11
C GLU A 407 5.09 61.11 16.08
N MET A 408 5.47 60.60 14.91
CA MET A 408 5.38 61.34 13.65
C MET A 408 4.51 60.56 12.66
N LYS A 409 3.41 61.21 12.26
CA LYS A 409 2.33 60.70 11.40
C LYS A 409 2.89 60.15 10.09
N SER A 410 2.54 58.90 9.77
CA SER A 410 2.81 58.28 8.48
C SER A 410 1.97 58.94 7.37
N PRO A 411 2.49 59.04 6.13
CA PRO A 411 1.73 59.52 4.99
C PRO A 411 0.58 58.54 4.70
N LYS A 412 -0.63 59.08 4.57
CA LYS A 412 -1.83 58.33 4.21
C LYS A 412 -1.69 57.76 2.79
N GLY A 413 -1.85 56.43 2.67
CA GLY A 413 -2.43 55.80 1.49
C GLY A 413 -1.52 54.93 0.63
N PHE A 414 -1.10 53.77 1.15
CA PHE A 414 -0.95 52.52 0.38
C PHE A 414 -1.08 51.36 1.38
N LEU A 415 -2.23 50.67 1.38
CA LEU A 415 -2.44 49.48 2.22
C LEU A 415 -1.78 48.28 1.53
N VAL A 416 -0.67 47.79 2.10
CA VAL A 416 0.03 46.58 1.69
C VAL A 416 -0.73 45.36 2.23
N GLY A 417 -1.05 44.39 1.37
CA GLY A 417 -1.93 43.27 1.72
C GLY A 417 -1.40 42.31 2.81
N GLY A 418 -2.34 41.82 3.64
CA GLY A 418 -2.16 40.62 4.50
C GLY A 418 -2.04 40.85 6.01
N ASP A 419 -2.49 41.98 6.57
CA ASP A 419 -2.40 42.23 8.03
C ASP A 419 -3.58 41.63 8.81
N SER A 420 -3.85 40.33 8.66
CA SER A 420 -4.56 39.61 9.73
C SER A 420 -3.63 39.58 10.95
N PRO A 421 -4.11 39.94 12.15
CA PRO A 421 -3.27 39.89 13.35
C PRO A 421 -2.77 38.46 13.55
N LEU A 422 -1.46 38.26 13.43
CA LEU A 422 -0.81 36.99 13.71
C LEU A 422 -0.76 36.79 15.23
N ASN A 423 -1.22 35.62 15.69
CA ASN A 423 -1.17 35.25 17.12
C ASN A 423 0.17 34.60 17.50
N PHE A 424 1.23 34.80 16.73
CA PHE A 424 2.55 34.22 16.90
C PHE A 424 3.62 35.12 16.26
N ASP A 425 4.89 34.93 16.64
CA ASP A 425 6.00 35.72 16.10
C ASP A 425 6.25 35.39 14.63
N PRO A 426 6.21 36.38 13.72
CA PRO A 426 6.40 36.15 12.30
C PRO A 426 7.85 35.79 11.99
N LEU A 427 8.04 34.78 11.12
CA LEU A 427 9.34 34.31 10.65
C LEU A 427 9.50 34.61 9.15
N TYR A 428 10.64 35.18 8.75
CA TYR A 428 10.95 35.42 7.34
C TYR A 428 11.10 34.07 6.61
N THR A 429 10.33 33.90 5.53
CA THR A 429 10.18 32.63 4.83
C THR A 429 10.51 32.78 3.34
N LEU A 430 11.46 31.98 2.86
CA LEU A 430 11.73 31.79 1.43
C LEU A 430 10.72 30.78 0.86
N LEU A 431 10.13 31.11 -0.28
CA LEU A 431 9.20 30.25 -1.00
C LEU A 431 9.92 29.72 -2.25
N LEU A 432 10.60 28.57 -2.11
CA LEU A 432 11.39 27.96 -3.17
C LEU A 432 10.48 27.23 -4.17
N VAL A 433 10.54 27.65 -5.43
CA VAL A 433 9.87 26.96 -6.55
C VAL A 433 10.92 26.59 -7.60
N THR A 434 11.05 25.30 -7.90
CA THR A 434 11.96 24.84 -8.97
C THR A 434 11.17 24.50 -10.22
N CYS A 435 11.48 25.16 -11.32
CA CYS A 435 10.86 24.94 -12.62
C CYS A 435 11.85 24.21 -13.55
N TYR A 436 11.36 23.32 -14.39
CA TYR A 436 12.10 22.66 -15.44
C TYR A 436 11.43 22.85 -16.80
N SER A 437 10.23 22.32 -17.00
CA SER A 437 9.52 22.37 -18.28
C SER A 437 8.03 22.60 -18.12
N GLU A 438 7.61 23.08 -16.95
CA GLU A 438 6.22 23.39 -16.66
C GLU A 438 5.75 24.56 -17.52
N GLY A 439 4.46 24.50 -17.89
CA GLY A 439 3.83 25.50 -18.73
C GLY A 439 3.52 26.80 -17.98
N ALA A 440 3.14 27.82 -18.76
CA ALA A 440 2.77 29.14 -18.27
C ALA A 440 1.73 29.08 -17.14
N HIS A 441 0.68 28.30 -17.39
CA HIS A 441 -0.46 28.20 -16.50
C HIS A 441 -0.15 27.49 -15.18
N GLY A 442 0.67 26.43 -15.21
CA GLY A 442 1.08 25.71 -13.99
C GLY A 442 1.89 26.60 -13.06
N ILE A 443 2.91 27.27 -13.62
CA ILE A 443 3.77 28.20 -12.88
C ILE A 443 2.95 29.38 -12.33
N ARG A 444 2.05 29.96 -13.14
CA ARG A 444 1.13 31.02 -12.71
C ARG A 444 0.28 30.57 -11.53
N THR A 445 -0.35 29.41 -11.63
CA THR A 445 -1.21 28.86 -10.58
C THR A 445 -0.46 28.73 -9.26
N THR A 446 0.76 28.19 -9.31
CA THR A 446 1.62 28.02 -8.14
C THR A 446 1.99 29.38 -7.54
N LEU A 447 2.53 30.31 -8.33
CA LEU A 447 2.98 31.60 -7.84
C LEU A 447 1.81 32.49 -7.36
N ASP A 448 0.64 32.44 -8.01
CA ASP A 448 -0.56 33.18 -7.59
C ASP A 448 -1.08 32.65 -6.26
N SER A 449 -1.10 31.33 -6.09
CA SER A 449 -1.54 30.71 -4.84
C SER A 449 -0.59 31.06 -3.68
N LEU A 450 0.72 31.10 -3.93
CA LEU A 450 1.73 31.51 -2.94
C LEU A 450 1.60 33.00 -2.58
N ALA A 451 1.46 33.88 -3.57
CA ALA A 451 1.25 35.31 -3.36
C ALA A 451 -0.07 35.61 -2.62
N SER A 452 -1.11 34.79 -2.86
CA SER A 452 -2.44 34.93 -2.25
C SER A 452 -2.57 34.32 -0.84
N THR A 453 -1.53 33.70 -0.29
CA THR A 453 -1.59 33.14 1.06
C THR A 453 -1.79 34.23 2.12
N GLU A 454 -2.53 33.91 3.19
CA GLU A 454 -2.94 34.86 4.25
C GLU A 454 -1.77 35.44 5.05
N TYR A 455 -0.60 34.79 5.01
CA TYR A 455 0.59 35.27 5.71
C TYR A 455 1.04 36.64 5.14
N PRO A 456 1.64 37.56 5.91
CA PRO A 456 1.96 38.90 5.39
C PRO A 456 3.05 38.87 4.32
N SER A 457 2.86 39.60 3.22
CA SER A 457 3.79 39.61 2.07
C SER A 457 5.19 40.12 2.44
N LYS A 458 5.30 40.97 3.47
CA LYS A 458 6.57 41.51 3.98
C LYS A 458 7.53 40.43 4.54
N PHE A 459 6.99 39.28 4.95
CA PHE A 459 7.78 38.17 5.51
C PHE A 459 8.02 37.04 4.51
N LYS A 460 7.68 37.25 3.23
CA LYS A 460 7.82 36.24 2.17
C LYS A 460 8.74 36.75 1.08
N CYS A 461 9.50 35.84 0.48
CA CYS A 461 10.20 36.08 -0.76
C CYS A 461 10.08 34.85 -1.67
N LEU A 462 9.54 35.04 -2.87
CA LEU A 462 9.52 34.00 -3.91
C LEU A 462 10.94 33.80 -4.42
N PHE A 463 11.43 32.56 -4.34
CA PHE A 463 12.75 32.18 -4.81
C PHE A 463 12.58 31.12 -5.89
N VAL A 464 12.62 31.54 -7.15
CA VAL A 464 12.29 30.69 -8.30
C VAL A 464 13.58 30.29 -9.03
N VAL A 465 13.75 29.00 -9.30
CA VAL A 465 14.93 28.47 -10.01
C VAL A 465 14.51 27.69 -11.24
N CYS A 466 14.85 28.18 -12.43
CA CYS A 466 14.65 27.47 -13.69
C CYS A 466 15.86 26.58 -14.00
N ASP A 467 15.65 25.27 -14.08
CA ASP A 467 16.66 24.24 -14.31
C ASP A 467 16.97 24.04 -15.81
N GLY A 468 17.61 25.04 -16.39
CA GLY A 468 18.01 25.05 -17.78
C GLY A 468 17.08 25.89 -18.67
N ILE A 469 17.51 26.09 -19.91
CA ILE A 469 16.71 26.82 -20.92
C ILE A 469 15.88 25.84 -21.73
N ILE A 470 14.78 25.39 -21.11
CA ILE A 470 13.90 24.32 -21.62
C ILE A 470 12.56 24.90 -22.04
N LYS A 471 11.96 24.28 -23.05
CA LYS A 471 10.63 24.60 -23.56
C LYS A 471 9.68 23.44 -23.24
N GLY A 472 8.57 23.74 -22.58
CA GLY A 472 7.52 22.78 -22.26
C GLY A 472 6.81 22.25 -23.51
N GLU A 473 6.15 21.09 -23.38
CA GLU A 473 5.33 20.54 -24.46
C GLU A 473 4.08 21.41 -24.67
N GLY A 474 3.80 21.78 -25.91
CA GLY A 474 2.65 22.65 -26.25
C GLY A 474 2.85 24.15 -25.98
N GLU A 475 3.95 24.55 -25.34
CA GLU A 475 4.25 25.96 -25.06
C GLU A 475 4.90 26.65 -26.27
N ASP A 476 4.84 27.98 -26.32
CA ASP A 476 5.54 28.79 -27.34
C ASP A 476 6.89 29.36 -26.84
N ALA A 477 6.94 29.74 -25.56
CA ALA A 477 8.10 30.32 -24.89
C ALA A 477 8.88 29.27 -24.06
N THR A 478 10.12 29.60 -23.67
CA THR A 478 10.87 28.76 -22.73
C THR A 478 10.39 29.00 -21.29
N THR A 479 10.50 28.01 -20.42
CA THR A 479 10.12 28.12 -19.00
C THR A 479 10.79 29.32 -18.30
N PRO A 480 12.07 29.63 -18.53
CA PRO A 480 12.67 30.86 -18.02
C PRO A 480 12.03 32.16 -18.54
N ASP A 481 11.67 32.23 -19.83
CA ASP A 481 11.05 33.41 -20.42
C ASP A 481 9.63 33.62 -19.85
N ILE A 482 8.92 32.51 -19.59
CA ILE A 482 7.64 32.50 -18.88
C ILE A 482 7.80 33.08 -17.48
N CYS A 483 8.74 32.57 -16.67
CA CYS A 483 8.98 33.10 -15.33
C CYS A 483 9.41 34.58 -15.34
N LEU A 484 10.20 34.99 -16.33
CA LEU A 484 10.66 36.37 -16.47
C LEU A 484 9.50 37.33 -16.80
N SER A 485 8.51 36.88 -17.58
CA SER A 485 7.30 37.67 -17.87
C SER A 485 6.41 37.92 -16.64
N MET A 486 6.60 37.14 -15.57
CA MET A 486 5.86 37.23 -14.32
C MET A 486 6.54 38.13 -13.27
N ILE A 487 7.56 38.89 -13.67
CA ILE A 487 8.28 39.84 -12.81
C ILE A 487 8.07 41.26 -13.34
N CYS A 488 7.82 42.20 -12.43
CA CYS A 488 7.83 43.64 -12.67
C CYS A 488 8.86 44.34 -11.76
N ASP A 489 9.07 45.64 -11.97
CA ASP A 489 9.94 46.48 -11.13
C ASP A 489 11.34 45.87 -10.91
N PHE A 490 12.01 45.53 -12.01
CA PHE A 490 13.32 44.89 -11.97
C PHE A 490 14.38 45.77 -11.29
N VAL A 491 15.17 45.16 -10.40
CA VAL A 491 16.34 45.81 -9.78
C VAL A 491 17.41 46.12 -10.83
N ILE A 492 17.67 45.14 -11.70
CA ILE A 492 18.55 45.29 -12.86
C ILE A 492 17.71 45.00 -14.11
N PRO A 493 17.67 45.90 -15.10
CA PRO A 493 16.97 45.67 -16.36
C PRO A 493 17.35 44.31 -16.98
N PRO A 494 16.39 43.50 -17.46
CA PRO A 494 16.66 42.12 -17.90
C PRO A 494 17.72 41.99 -19.00
N ASP A 495 17.87 43.01 -19.84
CA ASP A 495 18.86 43.12 -20.92
C ASP A 495 20.29 43.34 -20.41
N LYS A 496 20.45 43.84 -19.18
CA LYS A 496 21.75 44.13 -18.54
C LYS A 496 22.20 43.05 -17.57
N VAL A 497 21.40 42.01 -17.36
CA VAL A 497 21.72 40.92 -16.43
C VAL A 497 22.89 40.08 -16.97
N GLN A 498 23.92 39.96 -16.13
CA GLN A 498 25.12 39.18 -16.42
C GLN A 498 24.92 37.71 -16.05
N GLU A 499 25.72 36.84 -16.68
CA GLU A 499 25.80 35.42 -16.32
C GLU A 499 26.96 35.17 -15.35
N TYR A 500 26.69 34.44 -14.28
CA TYR A 500 27.67 34.09 -13.26
C TYR A 500 27.95 32.60 -13.27
N SER A 501 29.23 32.24 -13.12
CA SER A 501 29.64 30.84 -13.03
C SER A 501 29.40 30.27 -11.64
N TYR A 502 28.95 29.02 -11.56
CA TYR A 502 28.84 28.26 -10.33
C TYR A 502 29.23 26.79 -10.55
N VAL A 503 29.50 26.09 -9.45
CA VAL A 503 29.85 24.66 -9.46
C VAL A 503 28.58 23.84 -9.23
N SER A 504 28.21 23.05 -10.23
CA SER A 504 27.06 22.13 -10.16
C SER A 504 27.45 20.75 -9.62
N ILE A 505 26.46 19.94 -9.27
CA ILE A 505 26.65 18.57 -8.76
C ILE A 505 27.11 17.59 -9.87
N ALA A 506 26.95 17.96 -11.15
CA ALA A 506 27.28 17.08 -12.26
C ALA A 506 28.78 16.78 -12.38
N SER A 507 29.10 15.67 -13.05
CA SER A 507 30.48 15.22 -13.27
C SER A 507 31.04 15.69 -14.61
N GLY A 508 32.38 15.71 -14.72
CA GLY A 508 33.09 16.06 -15.94
C GLY A 508 32.93 17.55 -16.33
N SER A 509 32.86 17.83 -17.63
CA SER A 509 32.69 19.20 -18.15
C SER A 509 31.38 19.85 -17.68
N LYS A 510 30.35 19.03 -17.41
CA LYS A 510 29.04 19.50 -16.94
C LYS A 510 29.06 20.03 -15.51
N ARG A 511 30.15 19.84 -14.76
CA ARG A 511 30.36 20.39 -13.41
C ARG A 511 30.38 21.91 -13.40
N HIS A 512 30.93 22.55 -14.43
CA HIS A 512 30.85 24.00 -14.60
C HIS A 512 29.52 24.37 -15.23
N ASN A 513 28.78 25.26 -14.58
CA ASN A 513 27.53 25.80 -15.11
C ASN A 513 27.50 27.32 -14.90
N LYS A 514 26.60 28.00 -15.64
CA LYS A 514 26.34 29.42 -15.45
C LYS A 514 24.87 29.66 -15.16
N ALA A 515 24.59 30.72 -14.40
CA ALA A 515 23.24 31.16 -14.10
C ALA A 515 23.11 32.68 -14.24
N LYS A 516 21.95 33.13 -14.68
CA LYS A 516 21.53 34.54 -14.67
C LYS A 516 20.58 34.78 -13.50
N LEU A 517 20.72 35.93 -12.86
CA LEU A 517 19.96 36.31 -11.68
C LEU A 517 19.10 37.53 -12.01
N TYR A 518 17.80 37.40 -11.78
CA TYR A 518 16.81 38.47 -11.95
C TYR A 518 16.12 38.71 -10.60
N ALA A 519 15.85 39.96 -10.27
CA ALA A 519 15.17 40.33 -9.04
C ALA A 519 14.19 41.47 -9.30
N GLY A 520 13.03 41.42 -8.65
CA GLY A 520 11.98 42.41 -8.74
C GLY A 520 10.79 42.01 -7.88
N TYR A 521 9.59 42.35 -8.32
CA TYR A 521 8.34 41.97 -7.68
C TYR A 521 7.53 41.06 -8.57
N TYR A 522 6.76 40.16 -7.95
CA TYR A 522 5.83 39.31 -8.67
C TYR A 522 4.74 40.16 -9.37
N SER A 523 4.47 39.84 -10.63
CA SER A 523 3.45 40.51 -11.44
C SER A 523 2.24 39.58 -11.66
N PRO A 524 1.10 39.87 -11.02
CA PRO A 524 -0.18 39.22 -11.28
C PRO A 524 -0.76 39.62 -12.65
N ASN A 525 -1.53 38.73 -13.29
CA ASN A 525 -2.24 39.03 -14.53
C ASN A 525 -3.71 39.45 -14.24
N SER A 526 -4.52 39.64 -15.28
CA SER A 526 -5.94 40.00 -15.13
C SER A 526 -6.80 38.89 -14.53
N GLU A 527 -6.42 37.63 -14.72
CA GLU A 527 -7.14 36.44 -14.23
C GLU A 527 -6.71 36.01 -12.82
N SER A 528 -5.60 36.56 -12.31
CA SER A 528 -5.07 36.28 -10.98
C SER A 528 -6.06 36.68 -9.88
N PRO A 529 -6.03 36.01 -8.71
CA PRO A 529 -6.85 36.38 -7.57
C PRO A 529 -6.64 37.84 -7.14
N GLU A 530 -7.71 38.51 -6.71
CA GLU A 530 -7.65 39.92 -6.26
C GLU A 530 -6.67 40.14 -5.10
N ILE A 531 -6.48 39.11 -4.26
CA ILE A 531 -5.50 39.15 -3.17
C ILE A 531 -4.08 39.24 -3.72
N ALA A 532 -3.72 38.44 -4.74
CA ALA A 532 -2.43 38.51 -5.40
C ALA A 532 -2.21 39.88 -6.05
N LYS A 533 -3.22 40.44 -6.73
CA LYS A 533 -3.14 41.77 -7.37
C LYS A 533 -2.86 42.91 -6.38
N ARG A 534 -3.33 42.79 -5.15
CA ARG A 534 -3.11 43.77 -4.07
C ARG A 534 -1.83 43.49 -3.28
N SER A 535 -1.31 42.27 -3.35
CA SER A 535 -0.06 41.88 -2.70
C SER A 535 1.14 42.32 -3.54
N ARG A 536 2.14 42.90 -2.86
CA ARG A 536 3.45 43.16 -3.46
C ARG A 536 4.45 42.16 -2.87
N THR A 537 4.60 41.03 -3.55
CA THR A 537 5.49 39.94 -3.10
C THR A 537 6.85 40.03 -3.81
N PRO A 538 7.97 40.14 -3.06
CA PRO A 538 9.32 40.11 -3.63
C PRO A 538 9.61 38.79 -4.35
N MET A 539 10.30 38.85 -5.49
CA MET A 539 10.64 37.69 -6.29
C MET A 539 12.09 37.75 -6.79
N VAL A 540 12.83 36.66 -6.56
CA VAL A 540 14.15 36.40 -7.10
C VAL A 540 14.07 35.19 -8.03
N LEU A 541 14.56 35.35 -9.27
CA LEU A 541 14.56 34.33 -10.31
C LEU A 541 15.99 33.99 -10.72
N ILE A 542 16.37 32.72 -10.58
CA ILE A 542 17.65 32.17 -11.03
C ILE A 542 17.39 31.31 -12.26
N VAL A 543 18.04 31.64 -13.38
CA VAL A 543 17.96 30.84 -14.60
C VAL A 543 19.30 30.20 -14.87
N LYS A 544 19.38 28.87 -14.81
CA LYS A 544 20.57 28.13 -15.25
C LYS A 544 20.65 28.17 -16.77
N CYS A 545 21.72 28.74 -17.30
CA CYS A 545 21.87 28.96 -18.75
C CYS A 545 22.87 28.03 -19.42
N GLY A 546 23.73 27.33 -18.66
CA GLY A 546 24.78 26.50 -19.25
C GLY A 546 26.01 27.32 -19.64
N THR A 547 27.09 26.63 -19.97
CA THR A 547 28.28 27.27 -20.54
C THR A 547 28.05 27.63 -22.01
N ALA A 548 28.95 28.43 -22.61
CA ALA A 548 28.88 28.79 -24.03
C ALA A 548 28.90 27.57 -24.96
N ALA A 549 29.55 26.46 -24.54
CA ALA A 549 29.57 25.21 -25.28
C ALA A 549 28.22 24.49 -25.29
N GLU A 550 27.35 24.75 -24.31
CA GLU A 550 26.06 24.06 -24.15
C GLU A 550 24.90 24.78 -24.87
N VAL A 551 25.13 25.97 -25.43
CA VAL A 551 24.06 26.78 -26.08
C VAL A 551 23.36 26.02 -27.20
N THR A 552 24.10 25.19 -27.93
CA THR A 552 23.57 24.35 -29.02
C THR A 552 23.01 23.01 -28.55
N GLU A 553 23.19 22.65 -27.27
CA GLU A 553 22.62 21.41 -26.73
C GLU A 553 21.08 21.52 -26.62
N LYS A 554 20.42 20.36 -26.61
CA LYS A 554 18.96 20.29 -26.45
C LYS A 554 18.49 20.84 -25.10
N LYS A 555 19.33 20.79 -24.06
CA LYS A 555 18.99 21.15 -22.68
C LYS A 555 20.10 21.97 -22.01
N PRO A 556 20.37 23.21 -22.46
CA PRO A 556 21.45 24.03 -21.92
C PRO A 556 21.25 24.31 -20.43
N GLY A 557 22.29 24.10 -19.61
CA GLY A 557 22.28 24.42 -18.18
C GLY A 557 21.47 23.51 -17.27
N ASN A 558 20.77 22.51 -17.82
CA ASN A 558 19.97 21.57 -17.05
C ASN A 558 20.85 20.61 -16.24
N ARG A 559 20.60 20.51 -14.93
CA ARG A 559 21.35 19.65 -13.99
C ARG A 559 20.48 18.92 -12.95
N GLY A 560 19.16 19.03 -13.06
CA GLY A 560 18.18 18.39 -12.20
C GLY A 560 17.77 19.27 -11.02
N LYS A 561 16.58 18.97 -10.46
CA LYS A 561 16.02 19.66 -9.29
C LYS A 561 16.98 19.70 -8.10
N ARG A 562 17.75 18.63 -7.86
CA ARG A 562 18.74 18.55 -6.78
C ARG A 562 19.81 19.64 -6.90
N ASP A 563 20.31 19.89 -8.11
CA ASP A 563 21.27 20.96 -8.36
C ASP A 563 20.65 22.35 -8.10
N SER A 564 19.37 22.53 -8.44
CA SER A 564 18.66 23.78 -8.15
C SER A 564 18.54 24.04 -6.65
N GLN A 565 18.27 23.00 -5.86
CA GLN A 565 18.20 23.09 -4.40
C GLN A 565 19.58 23.40 -3.80
N VAL A 566 20.66 22.81 -4.33
CA VAL A 566 22.03 23.07 -3.85
C VAL A 566 22.47 24.51 -4.07
N ILE A 567 21.98 25.21 -5.11
CA ILE A 567 22.25 26.65 -5.28
C ILE A 567 21.75 27.43 -4.06
N LEU A 568 20.51 27.18 -3.63
CA LEU A 568 19.95 27.84 -2.45
C LEU A 568 20.67 27.40 -1.16
N MET A 569 20.91 26.09 -0.99
CA MET A 569 21.53 25.58 0.23
C MET A 569 22.97 26.09 0.40
N SER A 570 23.79 26.09 -0.67
CA SER A 570 25.15 26.65 -0.67
C SER A 570 25.13 28.14 -0.33
N PHE A 571 24.19 28.89 -0.92
CA PHE A 571 24.03 30.30 -0.62
C PHE A 571 23.70 30.54 0.86
N LEU A 572 22.67 29.85 1.39
CA LEU A 572 22.27 29.99 2.78
C LEU A 572 23.38 29.57 3.74
N GLN A 573 24.11 28.50 3.46
CA GLN A 573 25.28 28.10 4.26
C GLN A 573 26.28 29.25 4.35
N ARG A 574 26.67 29.83 3.20
CA ARG A 574 27.69 30.89 3.16
C ARG A 574 27.24 32.15 3.87
N VAL A 575 25.97 32.52 3.73
CA VAL A 575 25.39 33.65 4.45
C VAL A 575 25.39 33.42 5.96
N MET A 576 24.96 32.24 6.42
CA MET A 576 24.78 31.96 7.85
C MET A 576 26.10 31.76 8.60
N PHE A 577 27.15 31.30 7.92
CA PHE A 577 28.47 31.06 8.51
C PHE A 577 29.50 32.15 8.18
N ASP A 578 29.09 33.25 7.54
CA ASP A 578 29.98 34.35 7.11
C ASP A 578 31.18 33.83 6.29
N GLU A 579 30.91 32.85 5.40
CA GLU A 579 31.93 32.28 4.53
C GLU A 579 32.12 33.10 3.26
N ARG A 580 33.24 32.86 2.57
CA ARG A 580 33.53 33.51 1.30
C ARG A 580 32.48 33.16 0.23
N MET A 581 31.71 34.16 -0.17
CA MET A 581 30.74 34.06 -1.27
C MET A 581 31.41 34.10 -2.66
N THR A 582 30.79 33.40 -3.60
CA THR A 582 31.05 33.56 -5.05
C THR A 582 30.36 34.80 -5.59
N LYS A 583 30.70 35.21 -6.83
CA LYS A 583 30.02 36.34 -7.49
C LYS A 583 28.50 36.12 -7.60
N LEU A 584 28.06 34.91 -7.95
CA LEU A 584 26.63 34.59 -8.04
C LEU A 584 25.94 34.79 -6.69
N GLU A 585 26.52 34.27 -5.60
CA GLU A 585 25.93 34.37 -4.26
C GLU A 585 25.95 35.78 -3.70
N TYR A 586 27.01 36.55 -3.97
CA TYR A 586 27.06 37.96 -3.61
C TYR A 586 25.94 38.76 -4.28
N GLU A 587 25.70 38.50 -5.56
CA GLU A 587 24.60 39.13 -6.30
C GLU A 587 23.23 38.64 -5.81
N MET A 588 23.11 37.36 -5.40
CA MET A 588 21.91 36.83 -4.75
C MET A 588 21.64 37.55 -3.42
N PHE A 589 22.68 37.79 -2.62
CA PHE A 589 22.58 38.54 -1.37
C PHE A 589 22.03 39.94 -1.61
N ASN A 590 22.67 40.70 -2.51
CA ASN A 590 22.27 42.06 -2.86
C ASN A 590 20.86 42.10 -3.47
N SER A 591 20.51 41.12 -4.30
CA SER A 591 19.20 41.02 -4.92
C SER A 591 18.10 40.83 -3.89
N ILE A 592 18.25 39.87 -2.97
CA ILE A 592 17.29 39.66 -1.88
C ILE A 592 17.18 40.92 -1.02
N TRP A 593 18.31 41.49 -0.59
CA TRP A 593 18.31 42.70 0.22
C TRP A 593 17.63 43.89 -0.46
N SER A 594 17.83 44.05 -1.78
CA SER A 594 17.23 45.15 -2.55
C SER A 594 15.71 45.04 -2.68
N VAL A 595 15.16 43.83 -2.80
CA VAL A 595 13.71 43.64 -3.01
C VAL A 595 12.93 43.48 -1.70
N THR A 596 13.54 42.91 -0.66
CA THR A 596 12.90 42.68 0.65
C THR A 596 13.19 43.78 1.66
N GLY A 597 14.28 44.54 1.49
CA GLY A 597 14.80 45.48 2.49
C GLY A 597 15.46 44.80 3.70
N VAL A 598 15.62 43.48 3.67
CA VAL A 598 16.11 42.66 4.78
C VAL A 598 17.21 41.74 4.29
N THR A 599 18.29 41.64 5.05
CA THR A 599 19.43 40.80 4.69
C THR A 599 19.05 39.30 4.74
N PRO A 600 19.58 38.46 3.84
CA PRO A 600 19.21 37.05 3.74
C PRO A 600 19.42 36.22 5.02
N ASP A 601 20.30 36.63 5.93
CA ASP A 601 20.53 35.98 7.22
C ASP A 601 19.32 36.06 8.15
N ASN A 602 18.37 36.97 7.94
CA ASN A 602 17.12 37.03 8.71
C ASN A 602 16.10 35.97 8.30
N PHE A 603 16.27 35.31 7.15
CA PHE A 603 15.38 34.22 6.74
C PHE A 603 15.60 33.00 7.62
N GLU A 604 14.51 32.48 8.20
CA GLU A 604 14.56 31.35 9.13
C GLU A 604 13.96 30.08 8.54
N LEU A 605 13.07 30.22 7.54
CA LEU A 605 12.32 29.11 6.97
C LEU A 605 12.45 29.08 5.44
N VAL A 606 12.45 27.87 4.87
CA VAL A 606 12.27 27.62 3.43
C VAL A 606 11.07 26.72 3.24
N LEU A 607 10.04 27.19 2.53
CA LEU A 607 8.98 26.35 2.00
C LEU A 607 9.37 25.92 0.58
N MET A 608 9.43 24.61 0.35
CA MET A 608 9.64 24.00 -0.95
C MET A 608 8.30 23.63 -1.58
N VAL A 609 8.04 24.13 -2.79
CA VAL A 609 6.81 23.88 -3.54
C VAL A 609 7.15 23.49 -4.98
N ASP A 610 6.51 22.44 -5.50
CA ASP A 610 6.63 22.08 -6.92
C ASP A 610 5.91 23.13 -7.81
N ALA A 611 6.42 23.34 -9.03
CA ALA A 611 5.95 24.40 -9.93
C ALA A 611 4.52 24.20 -10.47
N ASP A 612 3.89 23.06 -10.20
CA ASP A 612 2.52 22.69 -10.57
C ASP A 612 1.59 22.48 -9.34
N THR A 613 1.97 23.01 -8.17
CA THR A 613 1.22 22.86 -6.92
C THR A 613 0.47 24.13 -6.54
N LYS A 614 -0.84 24.01 -6.34
CA LYS A 614 -1.70 25.09 -5.84
C LYS A 614 -1.79 25.05 -4.32
N VAL A 615 -1.33 26.11 -3.66
CA VAL A 615 -1.27 26.20 -2.20
C VAL A 615 -2.57 26.81 -1.65
N TYR A 616 -3.16 26.15 -0.65
CA TYR A 616 -4.37 26.66 0.00
C TYR A 616 -4.04 27.90 0.87
N PRO A 617 -4.91 28.94 0.90
CA PRO A 617 -4.53 30.28 1.41
C PRO A 617 -3.98 30.31 2.83
N ASP A 618 -4.46 29.46 3.74
CA ASP A 618 -4.04 29.44 5.14
C ASP A 618 -2.84 28.52 5.43
N SER A 619 -2.38 27.77 4.42
CA SER A 619 -1.41 26.68 4.64
C SER A 619 -0.06 27.24 5.08
N LEU A 620 0.42 28.30 4.42
CA LEU A 620 1.67 28.96 4.79
C LEU A 620 1.60 29.50 6.23
N THR A 621 0.53 30.21 6.58
CA THR A 621 0.33 30.76 7.92
C THR A 621 0.33 29.65 8.98
N SER A 622 -0.34 28.53 8.70
CA SER A 622 -0.42 27.39 9.61
C SER A 622 0.94 26.72 9.81
N MET A 623 1.69 26.49 8.73
CA MET A 623 3.04 25.92 8.79
C MET A 623 4.01 26.82 9.56
N VAL A 624 4.02 28.12 9.29
CA VAL A 624 4.85 29.09 10.02
C VAL A 624 4.43 29.15 11.49
N SER A 625 3.14 29.04 11.82
CA SER A 625 2.68 29.06 13.21
C SER A 625 3.24 27.90 14.04
N VAL A 626 3.37 26.71 13.46
CA VAL A 626 3.97 25.54 14.13
C VAL A 626 5.46 25.76 14.33
N MET A 627 6.16 26.21 13.28
CA MET A 627 7.59 26.53 13.37
C MET A 627 7.87 27.66 14.38
N SER A 628 7.01 28.68 14.46
CA SER A 628 7.18 29.78 15.41
C SER A 628 6.99 29.32 16.86
N ARG A 629 6.00 28.46 17.11
CA ARG A 629 5.69 27.95 18.46
C ARG A 629 6.71 26.94 18.98
N ASP A 630 7.27 26.11 18.11
CA ASP A 630 8.24 25.08 18.48
C ASP A 630 9.55 25.18 17.68
N HIS A 631 10.59 25.65 18.36
CA HIS A 631 11.93 25.80 17.78
C HIS A 631 12.65 24.47 17.55
N MET A 632 12.15 23.36 18.11
CA MET A 632 12.71 22.01 17.89
C MET A 632 12.23 21.38 16.58
N VAL A 633 11.15 21.90 16.00
CA VAL A 633 10.66 21.45 14.69
C VAL A 633 11.64 21.94 13.61
N MET A 634 12.36 21.00 13.00
CA MET A 634 13.32 21.27 11.91
C MET A 634 12.71 21.17 10.51
N GLY A 635 11.59 20.47 10.39
CA GLY A 635 10.86 20.32 9.14
C GLY A 635 9.43 19.88 9.39
N LEU A 636 8.53 20.19 8.47
CA LEU A 636 7.14 19.72 8.48
C LEU A 636 6.60 19.66 7.05
N CYS A 637 5.60 18.82 6.79
CA CYS A 637 4.92 18.75 5.50
C CYS A 637 3.43 19.03 5.65
N GLY A 638 2.84 19.62 4.62
CA GLY A 638 1.38 19.74 4.53
C GLY A 638 0.77 18.58 3.74
N GLU A 639 -0.54 18.40 3.87
CA GLU A 639 -1.29 17.44 3.06
C GLU A 639 -1.25 17.85 1.57
N THR A 640 -0.89 16.91 0.68
CA THR A 640 -0.93 17.11 -0.78
C THR A 640 -2.06 16.28 -1.38
N LYS A 641 -2.97 16.94 -2.11
CA LYS A 641 -4.11 16.30 -2.79
C LYS A 641 -3.99 16.47 -4.30
N ILE A 642 -4.40 15.42 -5.02
CA ILE A 642 -4.56 15.48 -6.47
C ILE A 642 -5.83 16.28 -6.78
N ALA A 643 -5.77 17.30 -7.63
CA ALA A 643 -6.94 18.09 -8.00
C ALA A 643 -7.80 17.38 -9.06
N ASN A 644 -7.18 16.75 -10.06
CA ASN A 644 -7.85 16.08 -11.20
C ASN A 644 -8.23 14.61 -10.91
N LYS A 645 -8.81 14.37 -9.73
CA LYS A 645 -9.09 13.04 -9.15
C LYS A 645 -9.94 12.13 -10.06
N ARG A 646 -10.79 12.72 -10.90
CA ARG A 646 -11.80 12.00 -11.70
C ARG A 646 -11.53 12.04 -13.21
N ASP A 647 -10.45 12.69 -13.65
CA ASP A 647 -10.17 12.90 -15.07
C ASP A 647 -9.80 11.59 -15.80
N SER A 648 -9.18 10.65 -15.09
CA SER A 648 -8.77 9.36 -15.66
C SER A 648 -8.76 8.25 -14.61
N TYR A 649 -8.82 7.00 -15.06
CA TYR A 649 -8.61 5.85 -14.18
C TYR A 649 -7.24 5.91 -13.47
N THR A 650 -6.21 6.44 -14.14
CA THR A 650 -4.87 6.61 -13.56
C THR A 650 -4.84 7.64 -12.44
N THR A 651 -5.47 8.81 -12.64
CA THR A 651 -5.51 9.86 -11.61
C THR A 651 -6.37 9.44 -10.42
N MET A 652 -7.45 8.68 -10.65
CA MET A 652 -8.28 8.10 -9.60
C MET A 652 -7.48 7.12 -8.71
N MET A 653 -6.62 6.28 -9.32
CA MET A 653 -5.73 5.39 -8.56
C MET A 653 -4.66 6.17 -7.78
N GLN A 654 -4.10 7.23 -8.37
CA GLN A 654 -3.09 8.09 -7.73
C GLN A 654 -3.60 8.77 -6.46
N VAL A 655 -4.90 9.08 -6.36
CA VAL A 655 -5.49 9.62 -5.11
C VAL A 655 -5.18 8.73 -3.91
N PHE A 656 -5.35 7.42 -4.05
CA PHE A 656 -5.05 6.48 -2.97
C PHE A 656 -3.56 6.40 -2.66
N GLU A 657 -2.71 6.38 -3.69
CA GLU A 657 -1.26 6.33 -3.52
C GLU A 657 -0.74 7.59 -2.80
N TYR A 658 -1.16 8.78 -3.21
CA TYR A 658 -0.80 10.04 -2.57
C TYR A 658 -1.33 10.09 -1.12
N TYR A 659 -2.58 9.70 -0.89
CA TYR A 659 -3.14 9.68 0.46
C TYR A 659 -2.37 8.74 1.40
N ILE A 660 -2.02 7.53 0.94
CA ILE A 660 -1.27 6.59 1.77
C ILE A 660 0.16 7.10 2.01
N SER A 661 0.89 7.47 0.96
CA SER A 661 2.33 7.75 1.04
C SER A 661 2.68 9.14 1.56
N HIS A 662 1.91 10.17 1.19
CA HIS A 662 2.19 11.57 1.52
C HIS A 662 1.44 12.06 2.76
N HIS A 663 0.33 11.41 3.12
CA HIS A 663 -0.46 11.78 4.30
C HIS A 663 -0.40 10.70 5.39
N LEU A 664 -0.98 9.52 5.17
CA LEU A 664 -1.17 8.51 6.23
C LEU A 664 0.15 7.98 6.79
N SER A 665 1.10 7.58 5.93
CA SER A 665 2.42 7.11 6.36
C SER A 665 3.20 8.21 7.10
N LYS A 666 3.10 9.47 6.66
CA LYS A 666 3.80 10.59 7.28
C LYS A 666 3.20 10.98 8.62
N ALA A 667 1.88 10.96 8.72
CA ALA A 667 1.18 11.11 9.99
C ALA A 667 1.54 9.98 10.97
N PHE A 668 1.61 8.74 10.49
CA PHE A 668 2.05 7.60 11.30
C PHE A 668 3.51 7.73 11.76
N GLU A 669 4.43 8.13 10.89
CA GLU A 669 5.83 8.38 11.27
C GLU A 669 5.92 9.50 12.33
N SER A 670 5.14 10.58 12.18
CA SER A 670 5.12 11.70 13.13
C SER A 670 4.76 11.29 14.56
N VAL A 671 3.94 10.25 14.74
CA VAL A 671 3.59 9.67 16.05
C VAL A 671 4.84 9.17 16.80
N PHE A 672 5.86 8.69 16.09
CA PHE A 672 7.11 8.20 16.69
C PHE A 672 8.16 9.31 16.85
N GLY A 673 7.77 10.57 16.69
CA GLY A 673 8.64 11.73 16.93
C GLY A 673 9.57 12.09 15.78
N GLY A 674 9.34 11.54 14.57
CA GLY A 674 10.13 11.90 13.39
C GLY A 674 9.58 11.29 12.10
N VAL A 675 9.64 12.05 11.02
CA VAL A 675 9.31 11.60 9.66
C VAL A 675 10.61 11.20 8.97
N THR A 676 10.61 10.03 8.32
CA THR A 676 11.83 9.46 7.72
C THR A 676 12.28 10.24 6.49
N CYS A 677 11.31 10.78 5.74
CA CYS A 677 11.52 11.57 4.54
C CYS A 677 10.34 12.51 4.35
N LEU A 678 10.61 13.81 4.22
CA LEU A 678 9.61 14.82 3.88
C LEU A 678 9.31 14.79 2.36
N PRO A 679 8.05 14.84 1.92
CA PRO A 679 7.70 14.92 0.51
C PRO A 679 8.24 16.20 -0.15
N GLY A 680 8.75 16.13 -1.37
CA GLY A 680 9.37 17.29 -2.04
C GLY A 680 8.37 18.37 -2.50
N CYS A 681 7.09 18.03 -2.66
CA CYS A 681 6.09 18.88 -3.30
C CYS A 681 5.53 20.01 -2.43
N PHE A 682 5.48 19.83 -1.10
CA PHE A 682 4.95 20.82 -0.16
C PHE A 682 5.49 20.61 1.25
N SER A 683 6.74 21.02 1.47
CA SER A 683 7.46 20.84 2.74
C SER A 683 8.21 22.09 3.16
N MET A 684 8.20 22.37 4.47
CA MET A 684 8.89 23.49 5.07
C MET A 684 10.05 23.01 5.92
N TYR A 685 11.18 23.69 5.82
CA TYR A 685 12.42 23.42 6.54
C TYR A 685 12.88 24.66 7.30
N ARG A 686 13.46 24.44 8.47
CA ARG A 686 14.12 25.47 9.26
C ARG A 686 15.58 25.60 8.84
N ILE A 687 16.01 26.81 8.48
CA ILE A 687 17.38 27.13 8.07
C ILE A 687 18.31 27.21 9.29
N LYS A 688 17.86 27.91 10.34
CA LYS A 688 18.60 28.14 11.58
C LYS A 688 17.68 27.99 12.80
N ALA A 689 18.18 27.43 13.88
CA ALA A 689 17.44 27.31 15.14
C ALA A 689 18.16 28.06 16.28
N PRO A 690 17.43 28.70 17.21
CA PRO A 690 18.03 29.35 18.36
C PRO A 690 18.68 28.34 19.33
N LYS A 691 19.96 28.55 19.70
CA LYS A 691 20.65 27.84 20.79
C LYS A 691 20.23 28.44 22.15
N GLY A 692 19.12 27.96 22.69
CA GLY A 692 18.69 28.18 24.08
C GLY A 692 18.57 29.65 24.52
N HIS A 693 18.51 29.88 25.84
CA HIS A 693 18.23 31.18 26.48
C HIS A 693 19.25 32.31 26.20
N HIS A 694 20.33 32.06 25.45
CA HIS A 694 21.42 33.02 25.22
C HIS A 694 21.55 33.54 23.78
N GLY A 695 20.50 33.41 22.95
CA GLY A 695 20.37 34.20 21.72
C GLY A 695 21.40 33.95 20.62
N ARG A 696 22.17 32.85 20.67
CA ARG A 696 23.04 32.45 19.54
C ARG A 696 22.25 31.54 18.61
N HIS A 697 22.27 31.75 17.30
CA HIS A 697 21.67 30.82 16.35
C HIS A 697 22.65 29.68 16.03
N ALA A 698 22.15 28.45 15.89
CA ALA A 698 22.88 27.33 15.28
C ALA A 698 22.31 27.03 13.91
N ALA A 699 23.19 26.86 12.93
CA ALA A 699 22.83 26.28 11.65
C ALA A 699 22.52 24.79 11.79
N GLN A 700 21.75 24.26 10.83
CA GLN A 700 21.26 22.87 10.83
C GLN A 700 22.37 21.81 10.93
N GLU A 701 23.58 22.09 10.41
CA GLU A 701 24.75 21.18 10.54
C GLU A 701 25.28 21.06 11.98
N GLU A 702 25.25 22.13 12.79
CA GLU A 702 25.69 22.07 14.19
C GLU A 702 24.71 21.29 15.07
N LEU A 703 23.40 21.35 14.78
CA LEU A 703 22.39 20.60 15.52
C LEU A 703 22.46 19.09 15.24
N ALA A 704 22.84 18.69 14.03
CA ALA A 704 23.09 17.29 13.68
C ALA A 704 24.34 16.72 14.40
N ALA A 705 25.37 17.54 14.64
CA ALA A 705 26.62 17.12 15.28
C ALA A 705 26.53 16.97 16.81
N VAL A 706 25.57 17.63 17.48
CA VAL A 706 25.47 17.67 18.95
C VAL A 706 24.63 16.49 19.53
N GLY A 707 24.18 15.54 18.72
CA GLY A 707 23.45 14.35 19.20
C GLY A 707 22.10 14.68 19.87
N ARG A 708 21.66 15.94 19.82
CA ARG A 708 20.30 16.36 20.18
C ARG A 708 19.43 16.12 18.96
N ARG A 709 18.81 14.93 18.93
CA ARG A 709 17.82 14.51 17.93
C ARG A 709 16.91 15.69 17.57
N PRO A 710 16.78 16.08 16.29
CA PRO A 710 15.67 16.94 15.87
C PRO A 710 14.41 16.07 15.91
N VAL A 711 13.68 16.18 17.02
CA VAL A 711 12.46 15.44 17.33
C VAL A 711 11.28 16.34 16.98
N LEU A 712 10.36 15.78 16.19
CA LEU A 712 9.10 16.34 15.68
C LEU A 712 9.19 16.95 14.28
N VAL A 713 8.86 16.10 13.31
CA VAL A 713 8.35 16.51 12.01
C VAL A 713 6.85 16.29 12.03
N TYR A 714 6.07 17.36 11.86
CA TYR A 714 4.61 17.29 11.86
C TYR A 714 4.06 17.17 10.43
N THR A 715 2.96 16.43 10.28
CA THR A 715 2.02 16.59 9.17
C THR A 715 0.89 17.50 9.63
N LEU A 716 0.69 18.63 8.95
CA LEU A 716 -0.51 19.44 9.13
C LEU A 716 -1.58 18.98 8.13
N SER A 717 -2.75 18.63 8.64
CA SER A 717 -3.95 18.31 7.86
C SER A 717 -4.70 19.58 7.48
#